data_AF-A0AAU9KB60-F1
#
_entry.id   AF-A0AAU9KB60-F1
#
_cell.length_a   1.000
_cell.length_b   1.000
_cell.length_c   1.000
_cell.angle_alpha   90.00
_cell.angle_beta   90.00
_cell.angle_gamma   90.00
#
_symmetry.space_group_name_H-M   'P 1'
#
loop_
_entity.id
_entity.type
_entity.pdbx_description
1 polymer ?
#
loop_
_entity_poly.entity_id
_entity_poly.type
_entity_poly.pdbx_seq_one_letter_code
_entity_poly.pdbx_strand_id
1 'polypeptide(L)'
;MTKIYLLILLTFLAYAELIYQKIDSVMTIGWEISNDEIIFNFKCKADWCSIGFANSMFGCDMIVALQKKSANSTVELMDIWSENHDTPYSDTDLKGTNDIKYIKGGYSTSPGRLIDVYFSRKLDTGDKYDKVIVPDQVMDINWAYQKRTRRFDEHDEYGASTIVFATKIEKINYQIDENDFEYYAAHALLMIISWSLLAPGAIIVARYYKSWKLWYPCHLISFSLAIFLTLFSVGLAFYKHPVSYETFTEVPRYHARLGFLLAGTVVAQGISGLIVRWLQTSSTSFSAISQTRRLHKSIGWIMATLGILINISGFWLVESELDEVSGILFWTAICTLIIVSFEIDHKWINLIPAQFVVWMKLKLSKRFPFLYKANRSMTHRAALKEMTMKNKDYMFYEEFVIDITDFKFSHPGGAFMLNDSIGEDTGKYMIGCSSANGELAPYTHSPESFDLLKKLVVAKIPYPDEFLIPLNYEELMDSMTWSVKSQHVISENTYLLVLSSKNFNMNSKCKNPLWLGKHFRINAEVDGKNVSRYYSAFFCNLNSWAIECQESGYRVSTYPNVKSGRLQLIYKEYPQGVLTQHLKSCQAKTKLNLKGPLGPGLCLSEFSGKYVAFAAGTGLVPFLDIVCYLWTIRNSPHIQFSFTLIVSFRNLKDFFGLDLLEATASALGESRFKLVILTNERREQLPGLVKECGELKSDLAWVCGPSGYNKFILDSLKAGGLSRDKIIVM
;
A
#
# COMPACT_ATOMS: atom_id res chain seq x y z
N MET A 1 -28.50 58.07 71.50
CA MET A 1 -28.55 58.24 70.03
C MET A 1 -28.33 56.88 69.34
N THR A 2 -29.06 55.85 69.79
CA THR A 2 -28.78 54.43 69.45
C THR A 2 -30.06 53.60 69.31
N LYS A 3 -31.24 54.23 69.41
CA LYS A 3 -32.55 53.58 69.25
C LYS A 3 -33.28 53.96 67.95
N ILE A 4 -32.67 54.81 67.10
CA ILE A 4 -33.22 55.16 65.78
C ILE A 4 -32.57 54.32 64.65
N TYR A 5 -31.35 53.80 64.85
CA TYR A 5 -30.69 52.95 63.86
C TYR A 5 -31.18 51.49 63.85
N LEU A 6 -31.79 51.00 64.95
CA LEU A 6 -32.31 49.62 65.02
C LEU A 6 -33.70 49.46 64.38
N LEU A 7 -34.46 50.55 64.21
CA LEU A 7 -35.79 50.52 63.61
C LEU A 7 -35.74 50.64 62.07
N ILE A 8 -34.64 51.15 61.51
CA ILE A 8 -34.42 51.24 60.04
C ILE A 8 -33.80 49.94 59.49
N LEU A 9 -33.23 49.08 60.35
CA LEU A 9 -32.64 47.79 59.94
C LEU A 9 -33.63 46.61 59.97
N LEU A 10 -34.80 46.79 60.60
CA LEU A 10 -35.85 45.76 60.72
C LEU A 10 -37.00 45.92 59.71
N THR A 11 -36.83 46.82 58.73
CA THR A 11 -37.65 46.91 57.51
C THR A 11 -36.86 46.48 56.27
N PHE A 12 -35.95 45.52 56.40
CA PHE A 12 -35.68 44.60 55.28
C PHE A 12 -36.81 43.57 55.30
N LEU A 13 -37.95 44.01 54.77
CA LEU A 13 -38.94 43.11 54.19
C LEU A 13 -38.16 42.11 53.33
N ALA A 14 -38.49 40.82 53.45
CA ALA A 14 -38.10 39.81 52.49
C ALA A 14 -38.65 40.24 51.12
N TYR A 15 -37.91 41.08 50.42
CA TYR A 15 -38.06 41.25 48.99
C TYR A 15 -37.57 39.93 48.42
N ALA A 16 -38.50 39.14 47.92
CA ALA A 16 -38.15 38.02 47.09
C ALA A 16 -37.25 38.55 45.97
N GLU A 17 -36.05 37.98 45.87
CA GLU A 17 -35.08 38.40 44.86
C GLU A 17 -35.61 37.95 43.51
N LEU A 18 -35.92 38.91 42.64
CA LEU A 18 -36.20 38.62 41.25
C LEU A 18 -34.92 38.09 40.60
N ILE A 19 -34.94 36.82 40.22
CA ILE A 19 -33.84 36.15 39.52
C ILE A 19 -33.89 36.58 38.06
N TYR A 20 -32.73 36.76 37.41
CA TYR A 20 -32.64 37.10 35.99
C TYR A 20 -31.73 36.13 35.24
N GLN A 21 -32.15 35.71 34.06
CA GLN A 21 -31.38 34.93 33.11
C GLN A 21 -31.42 35.58 31.73
N LYS A 22 -30.24 35.86 31.18
CA LYS A 22 -30.10 36.29 29.79
C LYS A 22 -30.27 35.06 28.90
N ILE A 23 -31.24 35.10 27.98
CA ILE A 23 -31.58 34.00 27.07
C ILE A 23 -30.88 34.15 25.72
N ASP A 24 -30.85 35.38 25.20
CA ASP A 24 -30.15 35.75 23.98
C ASP A 24 -29.59 37.18 24.13
N SER A 25 -28.81 37.64 23.16
CA SER A 25 -28.36 39.02 22.97
C SER A 25 -29.48 40.08 23.13
N VAL A 26 -30.73 39.74 22.78
CA VAL A 26 -31.87 40.67 22.86
C VAL A 26 -32.94 40.31 23.90
N MET A 27 -32.85 39.14 24.54
CA MET A 27 -33.91 38.59 25.39
C MET A 27 -33.39 38.22 26.78
N THR A 28 -34.11 38.61 27.82
CA THR A 28 -33.83 38.29 29.23
C THR A 28 -35.14 37.96 29.92
N ILE A 29 -35.16 36.84 30.63
CA ILE A 29 -36.29 36.46 31.48
C ILE A 29 -35.85 36.58 32.94
N GLY A 30 -36.65 37.27 33.73
CA GLY A 30 -36.58 37.20 35.18
C GLY A 30 -37.77 36.46 35.74
N TRP A 31 -37.62 35.89 36.92
CA TRP A 31 -38.73 35.26 37.63
C TRP A 31 -38.58 35.35 39.14
N GLU A 32 -39.73 35.28 39.80
CA GLU A 32 -39.88 35.17 41.24
C GLU A 32 -40.95 34.11 41.50
N ILE A 33 -40.66 33.14 42.36
CA ILE A 33 -41.62 32.11 42.74
C ILE A 33 -42.15 32.44 44.13
N SER A 34 -43.47 32.60 44.24
CA SER A 34 -44.15 32.91 45.49
C SER A 34 -45.36 32.01 45.64
N ASN A 35 -45.33 31.12 46.64
CA ASN A 35 -46.33 30.08 46.87
C ASN A 35 -46.47 29.15 45.65
N ASP A 36 -47.67 29.11 45.05
CA ASP A 36 -48.04 28.32 43.87
C ASP A 36 -48.00 29.13 42.56
N GLU A 37 -47.49 30.36 42.58
CA GLU A 37 -47.38 31.24 41.41
C GLU A 37 -45.92 31.57 41.09
N ILE A 38 -45.64 31.69 39.79
CA ILE A 38 -44.41 32.26 39.24
C ILE A 38 -44.73 33.61 38.60
N ILE A 39 -43.99 34.64 39.00
CA ILE A 39 -44.05 35.98 38.42
C ILE A 39 -42.87 36.12 37.47
N PHE A 40 -43.15 36.24 36.19
CA PHE A 40 -42.15 36.50 35.17
C PHE A 40 -41.92 38.00 34.99
N ASN A 41 -40.67 38.38 34.73
CA ASN A 41 -40.28 39.64 34.11
C ASN A 41 -39.69 39.34 32.74
N PHE A 42 -40.40 39.73 31.68
CA PHE A 42 -39.96 39.45 30.33
C PHE A 42 -39.41 40.73 29.68
N LYS A 43 -38.11 40.73 29.38
CA LYS A 43 -37.40 41.84 28.72
C LYS A 43 -36.91 41.42 27.35
N CYS A 44 -37.40 42.06 26.29
CA CYS A 44 -36.97 41.75 24.93
C CYS A 44 -36.88 42.98 24.03
N LYS A 45 -35.78 43.12 23.28
CA LYS A 45 -35.60 44.18 22.28
C LYS A 45 -36.15 43.75 20.92
N ALA A 46 -37.47 43.57 20.84
CA ALA A 46 -38.19 43.10 19.66
C ALA A 46 -39.62 43.68 19.61
N ASP A 47 -40.33 43.48 18.49
CA ASP A 47 -41.73 43.88 18.35
C ASP A 47 -42.68 42.79 18.90
N TRP A 48 -42.27 41.52 18.86
CA TRP A 48 -42.81 40.46 19.73
C TRP A 48 -41.72 39.46 20.12
N CYS A 49 -41.92 38.79 21.26
CA CYS A 49 -41.07 37.71 21.74
C CYS A 49 -41.89 36.64 22.46
N SER A 50 -41.40 35.40 22.46
CA SER A 50 -42.05 34.27 23.12
C SER A 50 -41.06 33.43 23.91
N ILE A 51 -41.59 32.73 24.91
CA ILE A 51 -40.94 31.60 25.55
C ILE A 51 -41.89 30.41 25.50
N GLY A 52 -41.37 29.24 25.10
CA GLY A 52 -42.07 27.98 25.14
C GLY A 52 -41.45 27.01 26.13
N PHE A 53 -42.26 26.13 26.71
CA PHE A 53 -41.86 25.17 27.74
C PHE A 53 -41.68 23.75 27.17
N ALA A 54 -40.94 23.68 26.06
CA ALA A 54 -40.47 22.45 25.41
C ALA A 54 -39.23 22.74 24.54
N ASN A 55 -38.54 21.69 24.08
CA ASN A 55 -37.34 21.82 23.23
C ASN A 55 -37.63 22.13 21.74
N SER A 56 -38.89 22.15 21.33
CA SER A 56 -39.35 22.51 19.98
C SER A 56 -40.79 23.05 20.04
N MET A 57 -41.31 23.59 18.93
CA MET A 57 -42.71 24.04 18.85
C MET A 57 -43.72 22.88 18.87
N PHE A 58 -43.29 21.64 18.66
CA PHE A 58 -44.21 20.50 18.61
C PHE A 58 -44.66 20.10 20.03
N GLY A 59 -45.95 20.24 20.31
CA GLY A 59 -46.52 19.95 21.63
C GLY A 59 -46.02 20.92 22.70
N CYS A 60 -46.01 22.21 22.38
CA CYS A 60 -45.39 23.24 23.20
C CYS A 60 -46.40 24.25 23.75
N ASP A 61 -46.39 24.40 25.07
CA ASP A 61 -46.97 25.52 25.83
C ASP A 61 -46.08 26.75 25.62
N MET A 62 -46.68 27.88 25.22
CA MET A 62 -45.95 29.10 24.91
C MET A 62 -46.64 30.35 25.42
N ILE A 63 -45.81 31.29 25.88
CA ILE A 63 -46.23 32.62 26.27
C ILE A 63 -45.63 33.63 25.29
N VAL A 64 -46.48 34.43 24.65
CA VAL A 64 -46.05 35.48 23.71
C VAL A 64 -46.35 36.85 24.27
N ALA A 65 -45.35 37.74 24.23
CA ALA A 65 -45.50 39.16 24.46
C ALA A 65 -45.43 39.92 23.12
N LEU A 66 -46.56 40.51 22.71
CA LEU A 66 -46.74 41.20 21.42
C LEU A 66 -47.01 42.69 21.62
N GLN A 67 -46.31 43.54 20.87
CA GLN A 67 -46.59 44.98 20.86
C GLN A 67 -47.92 45.30 20.15
N LYS A 68 -48.87 45.97 20.83
CA LYS A 68 -50.09 46.51 20.20
C LYS A 68 -49.87 47.91 19.61
N LYS A 69 -50.59 48.23 18.52
CA LYS A 69 -50.55 49.52 17.79
C LYS A 69 -51.15 50.73 18.56
N SER A 70 -51.42 50.62 19.86
CA SER A 70 -52.10 51.68 20.63
C SER A 70 -51.16 52.82 21.04
N ALA A 71 -51.71 54.03 21.23
CA ALA A 71 -51.01 55.22 21.70
C ALA A 71 -50.38 55.08 23.11
N ASN A 72 -50.74 54.03 23.85
CA ASN A 72 -50.40 53.85 25.27
C ASN A 72 -49.26 52.86 25.55
N SER A 73 -48.40 52.51 24.57
CA SER A 73 -47.23 51.64 24.84
C SER A 73 -47.60 50.28 25.47
N THR A 74 -48.74 49.69 25.08
CA THR A 74 -49.29 48.45 25.66
C THR A 74 -48.74 47.19 25.00
N VAL A 75 -48.47 46.15 25.82
CA VAL A 75 -48.11 44.80 25.39
C VAL A 75 -49.32 43.87 25.57
N GLU A 76 -49.60 43.03 24.60
CA GLU A 76 -50.53 41.91 24.70
C GLU A 76 -49.77 40.65 25.09
N LEU A 77 -50.28 39.95 26.09
CA LEU A 77 -49.80 38.62 26.46
C LEU A 77 -50.76 37.59 25.88
N MET A 78 -50.20 36.58 25.22
CA MET A 78 -50.96 35.49 24.63
C MET A 78 -50.52 34.17 25.27
N ASP A 79 -51.51 33.37 25.63
CA ASP A 79 -51.36 32.01 26.14
C ASP A 79 -51.73 31.06 25.00
N ILE A 80 -50.73 30.35 24.47
CA ILE A 80 -50.88 29.61 23.21
C ILE A 80 -50.22 28.24 23.26
N TRP A 81 -50.81 27.31 22.52
CA TRP A 81 -50.34 25.95 22.37
C TRP A 81 -50.08 25.63 20.91
N SER A 82 -48.97 24.94 20.64
CA SER A 82 -48.68 24.40 19.32
C SER A 82 -48.64 22.89 19.30
N GLU A 83 -49.37 22.31 18.35
CA GLU A 83 -49.32 20.88 18.03
C GLU A 83 -48.23 20.57 16.99
N ASN A 84 -47.71 21.56 16.27
CA ASN A 84 -46.77 21.38 15.17
C ASN A 84 -45.84 22.60 14.98
N HIS A 85 -45.40 22.89 13.75
CA HIS A 85 -44.56 24.06 13.44
C HIS A 85 -45.35 25.19 12.73
N ASP A 86 -46.67 25.07 12.64
CA ASP A 86 -47.54 26.12 12.11
C ASP A 86 -47.80 27.20 13.17
N THR A 87 -48.53 28.26 12.79
CA THR A 87 -48.94 29.30 13.74
C THR A 87 -49.76 28.69 14.89
N PRO A 88 -49.33 28.86 16.16
CA PRO A 88 -50.01 28.24 17.30
C PRO A 88 -51.43 28.81 17.52
N TYR A 89 -52.28 28.02 18.17
CA TYR A 89 -53.64 28.43 18.55
C TYR A 89 -53.65 28.96 19.98
N SER A 90 -54.58 29.85 20.31
CA SER A 90 -54.79 30.20 21.72
C SER A 90 -55.35 29.02 22.49
N ASP A 91 -54.97 28.88 23.75
CA ASP A 91 -55.44 27.77 24.60
C ASP A 91 -56.97 27.78 24.69
N THR A 92 -57.56 28.98 24.77
CA THR A 92 -59.01 29.17 24.75
C THR A 92 -59.69 28.67 23.47
N ASP A 93 -59.05 28.78 22.30
CA ASP A 93 -59.59 28.24 21.04
C ASP A 93 -59.59 26.70 21.05
N LEU A 94 -58.66 26.10 21.79
CA LEU A 94 -58.53 24.66 21.97
C LEU A 94 -59.35 24.11 23.16
N LYS A 95 -60.20 24.96 23.78
CA LYS A 95 -61.00 24.66 24.98
C LYS A 95 -60.18 24.51 26.27
N GLY A 96 -59.00 25.10 26.31
CA GLY A 96 -58.24 25.39 27.53
C GLY A 96 -58.72 26.67 28.21
N THR A 97 -57.89 27.17 29.11
CA THR A 97 -58.03 28.43 29.85
C THR A 97 -56.94 29.41 29.42
N ASN A 98 -57.03 30.66 29.89
CA ASN A 98 -55.93 31.62 29.76
C ASN A 98 -55.45 31.88 31.18
N ASP A 99 -54.26 31.39 31.48
CA ASP A 99 -53.70 31.29 32.82
C ASP A 99 -52.65 32.37 33.10
N ILE A 100 -52.48 33.30 32.15
CA ILE A 100 -51.58 34.43 32.27
C ILE A 100 -52.30 35.65 32.84
N LYS A 101 -51.77 36.17 33.95
CA LYS A 101 -52.25 37.39 34.59
C LYS A 101 -51.23 38.51 34.45
N TYR A 102 -51.58 39.53 33.67
CA TYR A 102 -50.79 40.75 33.55
C TYR A 102 -50.65 41.49 34.90
N ILE A 103 -49.44 41.95 35.24
CA ILE A 103 -49.15 42.70 36.47
C ILE A 103 -48.82 44.16 36.14
N LYS A 104 -47.75 44.41 35.38
CA LYS A 104 -47.25 45.77 35.04
C LYS A 104 -46.28 45.73 33.86
N GLY A 105 -45.91 46.89 33.33
CA GLY A 105 -44.90 47.01 32.27
C GLY A 105 -45.49 47.55 30.96
N GLY A 106 -44.79 47.30 29.85
CA GLY A 106 -45.22 47.76 28.55
C GLY A 106 -44.10 47.77 27.51
N TYR A 107 -44.29 48.58 26.48
CA TYR A 107 -43.37 48.72 25.36
C TYR A 107 -42.76 50.12 25.31
N SER A 108 -41.43 50.22 25.32
CA SER A 108 -40.72 51.48 25.14
C SER A 108 -40.11 51.61 23.74
N THR A 109 -40.44 52.70 23.03
CA THR A 109 -39.82 53.03 21.74
C THR A 109 -38.41 53.61 21.89
N SER A 110 -38.01 54.06 23.08
CA SER A 110 -36.69 54.67 23.31
C SER A 110 -36.14 54.39 24.71
N PRO A 111 -34.90 53.90 24.86
CA PRO A 111 -33.96 53.51 23.81
C PRO A 111 -34.16 52.06 23.37
N GLY A 112 -34.56 51.85 22.11
CA GLY A 112 -34.31 50.57 21.41
C GLY A 112 -35.41 49.52 21.41
N ARG A 113 -36.70 49.89 21.30
CA ARG A 113 -37.83 48.97 21.09
C ARG A 113 -37.86 47.82 22.10
N LEU A 114 -38.11 48.15 23.36
CA LEU A 114 -38.02 47.22 24.49
C LEU A 114 -39.42 46.85 25.01
N ILE A 115 -39.76 45.57 24.93
CA ILE A 115 -40.80 44.94 25.76
C ILE A 115 -40.19 44.75 27.14
N ASP A 116 -40.82 45.28 28.19
CA ASP A 116 -40.49 45.01 29.60
C ASP A 116 -41.81 44.83 30.35
N VAL A 117 -42.23 43.56 30.50
CA VAL A 117 -43.56 43.20 31.03
C VAL A 117 -43.44 42.21 32.19
N TYR A 118 -44.29 42.39 33.19
CA TYR A 118 -44.45 41.50 34.32
C TYR A 118 -45.81 40.82 34.24
N PHE A 119 -45.82 39.50 34.40
CA PHE A 119 -47.03 38.71 34.45
C PHE A 119 -46.84 37.50 35.37
N SER A 120 -47.93 36.97 35.90
CA SER A 120 -47.91 35.76 36.72
C SER A 120 -48.67 34.63 36.05
N ARG A 121 -48.25 33.40 36.35
CA ARG A 121 -48.94 32.16 36.04
C ARG A 121 -48.78 31.20 37.23
N LYS A 122 -49.71 30.27 37.43
CA LYS A 122 -49.53 29.21 38.42
C LYS A 122 -48.44 28.24 37.99
N LEU A 123 -47.73 27.64 38.95
CA LEU A 123 -46.77 26.56 38.69
C LEU A 123 -47.47 25.33 38.09
N ASP A 124 -48.71 25.09 38.51
CA ASP A 124 -49.64 24.10 37.95
C ASP A 124 -51.00 24.79 37.75
N THR A 125 -51.39 24.98 36.49
CA THR A 125 -52.65 25.66 36.12
C THR A 125 -53.82 24.69 36.11
N GLY A 126 -53.56 23.39 35.96
CA GLY A 126 -54.57 22.36 35.70
C GLY A 126 -55.11 22.34 34.26
N ASP A 127 -54.61 23.19 33.37
CA ASP A 127 -54.90 23.09 31.92
C ASP A 127 -54.03 21.97 31.31
N LYS A 128 -54.63 21.19 30.41
CA LYS A 128 -53.96 20.13 29.65
C LYS A 128 -52.99 20.68 28.59
N TYR A 129 -53.13 21.93 28.19
CA TYR A 129 -52.23 22.62 27.25
C TYR A 129 -51.03 23.27 27.96
N ASP A 130 -51.07 23.34 29.28
CA ASP A 130 -50.04 23.96 30.08
C ASP A 130 -49.02 22.96 30.59
N LYS A 131 -47.74 23.33 30.51
CA LYS A 131 -46.65 22.60 31.12
C LYS A 131 -46.50 22.97 32.59
N VAL A 132 -46.61 21.96 33.47
CA VAL A 132 -46.31 22.12 34.90
C VAL A 132 -44.85 22.54 35.10
N ILE A 133 -44.63 23.69 35.73
CA ILE A 133 -43.31 24.20 36.09
C ILE A 133 -42.97 23.69 37.49
N VAL A 134 -42.03 22.75 37.57
CA VAL A 134 -41.53 22.24 38.85
C VAL A 134 -40.30 23.05 39.28
N PRO A 135 -40.37 23.86 40.36
CA PRO A 135 -39.25 24.68 40.78
C PRO A 135 -38.00 23.85 41.08
N ASP A 136 -36.83 24.44 40.86
CA ASP A 136 -35.51 23.81 41.08
C ASP A 136 -35.26 22.52 40.27
N GLN A 137 -36.07 22.23 39.24
CA GLN A 137 -35.83 21.15 38.28
C GLN A 137 -35.47 21.72 36.90
N VAL A 138 -34.69 20.95 36.13
CA VAL A 138 -34.33 21.28 34.75
C VAL A 138 -35.57 21.12 33.88
N MET A 139 -35.87 22.14 33.08
CA MET A 139 -36.94 22.12 32.10
C MET A 139 -36.42 22.59 30.74
N ASP A 140 -36.87 21.92 29.69
CA ASP A 140 -36.61 22.36 28.31
C ASP A 140 -37.41 23.62 28.02
N ILE A 141 -36.76 24.59 27.38
CA ILE A 141 -37.40 25.79 26.87
C ILE A 141 -37.03 26.02 25.42
N ASN A 142 -37.91 26.71 24.70
CA ASN A 142 -37.60 27.36 23.45
C ASN A 142 -37.95 28.85 23.55
N TRP A 143 -37.41 29.65 22.65
CA TRP A 143 -37.68 31.07 22.59
C TRP A 143 -37.68 31.52 21.14
N ALA A 144 -38.43 32.58 20.86
CA ALA A 144 -38.46 33.19 19.53
C ALA A 144 -38.77 34.69 19.63
N TYR A 145 -38.37 35.46 18.62
CA TYR A 145 -38.74 36.87 18.52
C TYR A 145 -38.73 37.39 17.08
N GLN A 146 -39.37 38.54 16.87
CA GLN A 146 -39.49 39.21 15.57
C GLN A 146 -39.20 40.71 15.73
N LYS A 147 -38.27 41.24 14.93
CA LYS A 147 -37.77 42.63 15.07
C LYS A 147 -38.40 43.61 14.07
N ARG A 148 -39.19 43.12 13.11
CA ARG A 148 -39.62 43.89 11.93
C ARG A 148 -41.13 44.06 11.81
N THR A 149 -41.93 43.21 12.46
CA THR A 149 -43.39 43.24 12.35
C THR A 149 -44.06 43.32 13.72
N ARG A 150 -45.17 44.07 13.79
CA ARG A 150 -46.02 44.19 15.00
C ARG A 150 -47.19 43.21 14.97
N ARG A 151 -47.06 42.14 14.20
CA ARG A 151 -48.06 41.09 14.06
C ARG A 151 -47.43 39.80 14.58
N PHE A 152 -48.27 38.95 15.15
CA PHE A 152 -47.86 37.61 15.48
C PHE A 152 -47.81 36.80 14.18
N ASP A 153 -46.63 36.79 13.58
CA ASP A 153 -46.26 36.10 12.34
C ASP A 153 -44.97 35.30 12.60
N GLU A 154 -44.37 34.69 11.57
CA GLU A 154 -43.10 33.96 11.64
C GLU A 154 -41.98 34.80 12.32
N HIS A 155 -41.22 34.17 13.23
CA HIS A 155 -40.12 34.79 13.96
C HIS A 155 -38.90 35.05 13.07
N ASP A 156 -38.12 36.08 13.39
CA ASP A 156 -36.81 36.31 12.74
C ASP A 156 -35.74 35.36 13.29
N GLU A 157 -35.79 35.10 14.61
CA GLU A 157 -34.78 34.34 15.35
C GLU A 157 -35.46 33.47 16.40
N TYR A 158 -34.88 32.31 16.68
CA TYR A 158 -35.38 31.35 17.64
C TYR A 158 -34.24 30.49 18.20
N GLY A 159 -34.49 29.82 19.31
CA GLY A 159 -33.54 28.86 19.90
C GLY A 159 -34.21 27.95 20.93
N ALA A 160 -33.48 26.92 21.36
CA ALA A 160 -33.88 26.02 22.43
C ALA A 160 -32.75 25.87 23.45
N SER A 161 -33.09 25.65 24.72
CA SER A 161 -32.15 25.48 25.82
C SER A 161 -32.82 24.77 26.99
N THR A 162 -32.09 24.58 28.08
CA THR A 162 -32.65 24.11 29.35
C THR A 162 -32.50 25.19 30.40
N ILE A 163 -33.50 25.34 31.26
CA ILE A 163 -33.50 26.31 32.35
C ILE A 163 -33.98 25.65 33.64
N VAL A 164 -33.41 26.06 34.77
CA VAL A 164 -33.95 25.77 36.10
C VAL A 164 -34.63 27.03 36.61
N PHE A 165 -35.97 27.01 36.71
CA PHE A 165 -36.73 28.03 37.41
C PHE A 165 -36.48 27.92 38.91
N ALA A 166 -35.35 28.49 39.33
CA ALA A 166 -34.81 28.34 40.66
C ALA A 166 -35.58 29.19 41.69
N THR A 167 -35.71 28.67 42.90
CA THR A 167 -36.22 29.42 44.07
C THR A 167 -35.15 30.29 44.72
N LYS A 168 -33.87 30.05 44.40
CA LYS A 168 -32.69 30.79 44.89
C LYS A 168 -31.65 30.94 43.80
N ILE A 169 -30.92 32.05 43.80
CA ILE A 169 -29.87 32.35 42.80
C ILE A 169 -28.82 31.23 42.68
N GLU A 170 -28.45 30.59 43.79
CA GLU A 170 -27.45 29.50 43.83
C GLU A 170 -27.86 28.23 43.06
N LYS A 171 -29.15 28.07 42.74
CA LYS A 171 -29.69 26.93 41.98
C LYS A 171 -29.93 27.24 40.51
N ILE A 172 -29.61 28.45 40.05
CA ILE A 172 -29.72 28.79 38.62
C ILE A 172 -28.72 27.91 37.86
N ASN A 173 -29.25 27.09 36.96
CA ASN A 173 -28.47 26.39 35.95
C ASN A 173 -29.09 26.75 34.59
N TYR A 174 -28.33 27.49 33.80
CA TYR A 174 -28.68 27.83 32.43
C TYR A 174 -27.48 27.47 31.55
N GLN A 175 -27.63 26.43 30.75
CA GLN A 175 -26.63 26.00 29.79
C GLN A 175 -26.99 26.59 28.43
N ILE A 176 -26.31 27.68 28.07
CA ILE A 176 -26.24 28.12 26.67
C ILE A 176 -25.28 27.17 25.97
N ASP A 177 -25.67 26.61 24.82
CA ASP A 177 -24.82 25.78 23.95
C ASP A 177 -23.67 26.57 23.28
N GLU A 178 -23.12 27.61 23.93
CA GLU A 178 -22.01 28.43 23.43
C GLU A 178 -20.68 27.64 23.28
N ASN A 179 -20.59 26.42 23.84
CA ASN A 179 -19.41 25.53 23.74
C ASN A 179 -19.40 24.58 22.53
N ASP A 180 -20.44 24.63 21.69
CA ASP A 180 -20.55 23.73 20.54
C ASP A 180 -19.63 24.13 19.39
N PHE A 181 -19.39 25.43 19.20
CA PHE A 181 -18.57 25.92 18.09
C PHE A 181 -17.11 25.45 18.18
N GLU A 182 -16.45 25.59 19.34
CA GLU A 182 -15.07 25.12 19.54
C GLU A 182 -14.97 23.60 19.30
N TYR A 183 -16.02 22.88 19.66
CA TYR A 183 -16.12 21.45 19.46
C TYR A 183 -16.24 21.08 17.98
N TYR A 184 -17.16 21.70 17.25
CA TYR A 184 -17.32 21.46 15.81
C TYR A 184 -16.05 21.85 15.03
N ALA A 185 -15.39 22.95 15.42
CA ALA A 185 -14.11 23.36 14.86
C ALA A 185 -13.01 22.31 15.12
N ALA A 186 -12.93 21.78 16.34
CA ALA A 186 -11.98 20.70 16.67
C ALA A 186 -12.30 19.41 15.89
N HIS A 187 -13.57 19.00 15.81
CA HIS A 187 -14.01 17.86 15.02
C HIS A 187 -13.59 18.00 13.55
N ALA A 188 -13.90 19.15 12.93
CA ALA A 188 -13.54 19.45 11.55
C ALA A 188 -12.03 19.40 11.34
N LEU A 189 -11.25 20.06 12.20
CA LEU A 189 -9.79 20.08 12.10
C LEU A 189 -9.18 18.67 12.17
N LEU A 190 -9.65 17.82 13.09
CA LEU A 190 -9.19 16.44 13.21
C LEU A 190 -9.51 15.61 11.95
N MET A 191 -10.68 15.80 11.36
CA MET A 191 -11.08 15.11 10.13
C MET A 191 -10.24 15.56 8.92
N ILE A 192 -9.91 16.85 8.84
CA ILE A 192 -9.05 17.40 7.79
C ILE A 192 -7.62 16.89 7.91
N ILE A 193 -7.04 16.91 9.12
CA ILE A 193 -5.69 16.37 9.35
C ILE A 193 -5.65 14.88 8.95
N SER A 194 -6.67 14.11 9.34
CA SER A 194 -6.74 12.68 9.05
C SER A 194 -6.85 12.39 7.54
N TRP A 195 -7.79 13.04 6.85
CA TRP A 195 -8.23 12.64 5.51
C TRP A 195 -7.68 13.51 4.38
N SER A 196 -7.28 14.74 4.67
CA SER A 196 -6.64 15.63 3.68
C SER A 196 -5.11 15.61 3.78
N LEU A 197 -4.51 15.27 4.94
CA LEU A 197 -3.05 15.26 5.11
C LEU A 197 -2.48 13.84 5.34
N LEU A 198 -2.85 13.19 6.44
CA LEU A 198 -2.22 11.93 6.88
C LEU A 198 -2.49 10.78 5.90
N ALA A 199 -3.75 10.56 5.52
CA ALA A 199 -4.13 9.47 4.61
C ALA A 199 -3.51 9.65 3.20
N PRO A 200 -3.63 10.82 2.52
CA PRO A 200 -2.93 11.09 1.26
C PRO A 200 -1.42 10.86 1.33
N GLY A 201 -0.75 11.41 2.35
CA GLY A 201 0.69 11.23 2.53
C GLY A 201 1.08 9.76 2.69
N ALA A 202 0.33 9.01 3.49
CA ALA A 202 0.55 7.58 3.70
C ALA A 202 0.33 6.75 2.42
N ILE A 203 -0.63 7.13 1.57
CA ILE A 203 -0.87 6.50 0.27
C ILE A 203 0.30 6.77 -0.68
N ILE A 204 0.77 8.01 -0.77
CA ILE A 204 1.91 8.41 -1.62
C ILE A 204 3.15 7.61 -1.22
N VAL A 205 3.47 7.55 0.08
CA VAL A 205 4.61 6.78 0.59
C VAL A 205 4.51 5.31 0.24
N ALA A 206 3.36 4.67 0.49
CA ALA A 206 3.16 3.25 0.21
C ALA A 206 3.13 2.93 -1.29
N ARG A 207 2.80 3.89 -2.15
CA ARG A 207 2.72 3.69 -3.60
C ARG A 207 4.06 3.89 -4.30
N TYR A 208 4.77 4.97 -4.00
CA TYR A 208 5.93 5.42 -4.77
C TYR A 208 7.27 5.12 -4.11
N TYR A 209 7.29 4.92 -2.79
CA TYR A 209 8.51 4.79 -2.01
C TYR A 209 8.73 3.39 -1.43
N LYS A 210 8.18 2.33 -2.06
CA LYS A 210 8.31 0.93 -1.57
C LYS A 210 9.75 0.40 -1.43
N SER A 211 10.73 1.00 -2.10
CA SER A 211 12.15 0.67 -1.92
C SER A 211 12.75 1.28 -0.65
N TRP A 212 12.11 2.29 -0.05
CA TRP A 212 12.62 2.99 1.12
C TRP A 212 12.25 2.23 2.39
N LYS A 213 13.23 1.85 3.21
CA LYS A 213 13.01 1.02 4.42
C LYS A 213 11.94 1.56 5.38
N LEU A 214 11.74 2.88 5.39
CA LEU A 214 10.76 3.53 6.27
C LEU A 214 9.36 3.67 5.65
N TRP A 215 9.12 3.20 4.43
CA TRP A 215 7.80 3.34 3.80
C TRP A 215 6.69 2.69 4.63
N TYR A 216 6.96 1.48 5.17
CA TYR A 216 6.00 0.72 5.96
C TYR A 216 5.70 1.38 7.31
N PRO A 217 6.69 1.73 8.16
CA PRO A 217 6.40 2.42 9.42
C PRO A 217 5.73 3.78 9.18
N CYS A 218 6.13 4.55 8.16
CA CYS A 218 5.42 5.78 7.81
C CYS A 218 3.96 5.51 7.46
N HIS A 219 3.68 4.50 6.61
CA HIS A 219 2.31 4.13 6.26
C HIS A 219 1.51 3.66 7.49
N LEU A 220 2.10 2.80 8.32
CA LEU A 220 1.46 2.26 9.51
C LEU A 220 1.15 3.34 10.55
N ILE A 221 2.13 4.19 10.88
CA ILE A 221 1.98 5.23 11.90
C ILE A 221 0.97 6.28 11.45
N SER A 222 1.09 6.78 10.22
CA SER A 222 0.17 7.79 9.69
C SER A 222 -1.27 7.29 9.63
N PHE A 223 -1.50 6.04 9.19
CA PHE A 223 -2.86 5.48 9.20
C PHE A 223 -3.34 5.13 10.59
N SER A 224 -2.48 4.66 11.50
CA SER A 224 -2.89 4.41 12.90
C SER A 224 -3.33 5.70 13.58
N LEU A 225 -2.61 6.80 13.35
CA LEU A 225 -3.00 8.13 13.83
C LEU A 225 -4.31 8.59 13.19
N ALA A 226 -4.46 8.48 11.85
CA ALA A 226 -5.71 8.84 11.19
C ALA A 226 -6.92 8.02 11.67
N ILE A 227 -6.74 6.71 11.91
CA ILE A 227 -7.76 5.83 12.51
C ILE A 227 -8.12 6.33 13.91
N PHE A 228 -7.13 6.56 14.76
CA PHE A 228 -7.35 7.03 16.13
C PHE A 228 -8.08 8.37 16.16
N LEU A 229 -7.62 9.37 15.39
CA LEU A 229 -8.25 10.69 15.33
C LEU A 229 -9.67 10.61 14.79
N THR A 230 -9.93 9.78 13.77
CA THR A 230 -11.29 9.58 13.23
C THR A 230 -12.21 8.98 14.28
N LEU A 231 -11.80 7.90 14.95
CA LEU A 231 -12.62 7.24 15.98
C LEU A 231 -12.85 8.13 17.20
N PHE A 232 -11.82 8.86 17.63
CA PHE A 232 -11.92 9.82 18.72
C PHE A 232 -12.89 10.96 18.38
N SER A 233 -12.75 11.54 17.18
CA SER A 233 -13.59 12.64 16.70
C SER A 233 -15.06 12.23 16.56
N VAL A 234 -15.32 11.03 16.00
CA VAL A 234 -16.69 10.48 15.90
C VAL A 234 -17.26 10.12 17.27
N GLY A 235 -16.43 9.56 18.17
CA GLY A 235 -16.85 9.21 19.53
C GLY A 235 -17.23 10.44 20.37
N LEU A 236 -16.46 11.52 20.27
CA LEU A 236 -16.81 12.79 20.90
C LEU A 236 -18.10 13.38 20.33
N ALA A 237 -18.31 13.29 19.02
CA ALA A 237 -19.55 13.75 18.37
C ALA A 237 -20.77 13.03 18.91
N PHE A 238 -20.66 11.70 19.01
CA PHE A 238 -21.72 10.87 19.55
C PHE A 238 -22.00 11.14 21.03
N TYR A 239 -20.95 11.39 21.82
CA TYR A 239 -21.10 11.66 23.25
C TYR A 239 -21.73 13.03 23.54
N LYS A 240 -21.33 14.08 22.81
CA LYS A 240 -21.80 15.45 23.04
C LYS A 240 -23.21 15.72 22.54
N HIS A 241 -23.65 15.06 21.47
CA HIS A 241 -25.01 15.19 20.96
C HIS A 241 -25.77 13.86 21.13
N PRO A 242 -26.31 13.56 22.32
CA PRO A 242 -27.20 12.42 22.52
C PRO A 242 -28.57 12.62 21.84
N VAL A 243 -28.77 13.72 21.10
CA VAL A 243 -30.01 14.05 20.40
C VAL A 243 -30.41 12.90 19.47
N SER A 244 -31.69 12.52 19.52
CA SER A 244 -32.26 11.51 18.62
C SER A 244 -31.92 11.86 17.17
N TYR A 245 -31.28 10.92 16.46
CA TYR A 245 -30.97 11.02 15.03
C TYR A 245 -32.16 11.45 14.15
N GLU A 246 -33.39 11.24 14.64
CA GLU A 246 -34.64 11.62 13.99
C GLU A 246 -34.86 13.13 13.92
N THR A 247 -34.24 13.93 14.80
CA THR A 247 -34.39 15.39 14.82
C THR A 247 -33.43 16.11 13.88
N PHE A 248 -32.45 15.42 13.29
CA PHE A 248 -31.51 16.04 12.35
C PHE A 248 -32.20 16.43 11.04
N THR A 249 -31.90 17.64 10.55
CA THR A 249 -32.19 18.05 9.18
C THR A 249 -31.42 17.18 8.18
N GLU A 250 -31.73 17.29 6.87
CA GLU A 250 -31.18 16.36 5.88
C GLU A 250 -29.64 16.35 5.82
N VAL A 251 -29.00 17.52 5.81
CA VAL A 251 -27.53 17.62 5.64
C VAL A 251 -26.75 17.01 6.82
N PRO A 252 -27.03 17.35 8.09
CA PRO A 252 -26.39 16.70 9.25
C PRO A 252 -26.62 15.19 9.27
N ARG A 253 -27.81 14.74 8.85
CA ARG A 253 -28.17 13.33 8.77
C ARG A 253 -27.30 12.57 7.76
N TYR A 254 -27.02 13.16 6.59
CA TYR A 254 -26.10 12.59 5.61
C TYR A 254 -24.65 12.58 6.12
N HIS A 255 -24.19 13.67 6.73
CA HIS A 255 -22.84 13.76 7.31
C HIS A 255 -22.61 12.68 8.38
N ALA A 256 -23.54 12.52 9.32
CA ALA A 256 -23.46 11.51 10.36
C ALA A 256 -23.42 10.07 9.79
N ARG A 257 -24.24 9.76 8.77
CA ARG A 257 -24.20 8.45 8.09
C ARG A 257 -22.83 8.15 7.47
N LEU A 258 -22.26 9.13 6.77
CA LEU A 258 -20.92 9.01 6.20
C LEU A 258 -19.88 8.83 7.30
N GLY A 259 -20.03 9.52 8.43
CA GLY A 259 -19.13 9.44 9.59
C GLY A 259 -19.10 8.04 10.22
N PHE A 260 -20.27 7.45 10.45
CA PHE A 260 -20.34 6.08 10.98
C PHE A 260 -19.84 5.03 9.98
N LEU A 261 -20.15 5.19 8.69
CA LEU A 261 -19.61 4.31 7.65
C LEU A 261 -18.07 4.40 7.58
N LEU A 262 -17.53 5.61 7.67
CA LEU A 262 -16.09 5.83 7.72
C LEU A 262 -15.48 5.20 8.99
N ALA A 263 -16.09 5.41 10.16
CA ALA A 263 -15.65 4.81 11.43
C ALA A 263 -15.59 3.27 11.38
N GLY A 264 -16.59 2.62 10.76
CA GLY A 264 -16.57 1.17 10.56
C GLY A 264 -15.48 0.72 9.58
N THR A 265 -15.32 1.43 8.47
CA THR A 265 -14.33 1.07 7.43
C THR A 265 -12.88 1.30 7.85
N VAL A 266 -12.59 2.30 8.70
CA VAL A 266 -11.21 2.54 9.20
C VAL A 266 -10.70 1.40 10.08
N VAL A 267 -11.58 0.80 10.90
CA VAL A 267 -11.24 -0.37 11.72
C VAL A 267 -10.97 -1.58 10.83
N ALA A 268 -11.86 -1.85 9.86
CA ALA A 268 -11.68 -2.92 8.89
C ALA A 268 -10.38 -2.75 8.07
N GLN A 269 -10.05 -1.51 7.70
CA GLN A 269 -8.81 -1.20 6.98
C GLN A 269 -7.56 -1.47 7.83
N GLY A 270 -7.57 -1.07 9.10
CA GLY A 270 -6.48 -1.34 10.04
C GLY A 270 -6.23 -2.84 10.21
N ILE A 271 -7.29 -3.60 10.50
CA ILE A 271 -7.24 -5.07 10.63
C ILE A 271 -6.74 -5.72 9.34
N SER A 272 -7.30 -5.34 8.18
CA SER A 272 -6.89 -5.90 6.90
C SER A 272 -5.41 -5.62 6.58
N GLY A 273 -4.89 -4.44 6.96
CA GLY A 273 -3.48 -4.10 6.81
C GLY A 273 -2.56 -5.00 7.63
N LEU A 274 -2.94 -5.31 8.87
CA LEU A 274 -2.21 -6.25 9.73
C LEU A 274 -2.26 -7.68 9.17
N ILE A 275 -3.42 -8.14 8.70
CA ILE A 275 -3.57 -9.47 8.08
C ILE A 275 -2.72 -9.58 6.82
N VAL A 276 -2.73 -8.57 5.94
CA VAL A 276 -1.86 -8.53 4.74
C VAL A 276 -0.40 -8.68 5.16
N ARG A 277 0.04 -7.93 6.17
CA ARG A 277 1.43 -7.99 6.63
C ARG A 277 1.79 -9.36 7.18
N TRP A 278 0.91 -9.95 7.98
CA TRP A 278 1.10 -11.29 8.52
C TRP A 278 1.18 -12.35 7.40
N LEU A 279 0.26 -12.31 6.44
CA LEU A 279 0.27 -13.23 5.29
C LEU A 279 1.51 -13.06 4.42
N GLN A 280 1.93 -11.83 4.13
CA GLN A 280 3.13 -11.59 3.31
C GLN A 280 4.42 -12.10 3.95
N THR A 281 4.47 -12.13 5.29
CA THR A 281 5.66 -12.55 6.05
C THR A 281 5.66 -14.04 6.37
N SER A 282 4.49 -14.62 6.64
CA SER A 282 4.35 -15.96 7.22
C SER A 282 3.71 -16.99 6.28
N SER A 283 2.98 -16.55 5.25
CA SER A 283 2.30 -17.48 4.34
C SER A 283 3.11 -17.76 3.09
N THR A 284 3.02 -19.00 2.60
CA THR A 284 3.47 -19.43 1.27
C THR A 284 2.35 -19.39 0.22
N SER A 285 1.11 -19.10 0.63
CA SER A 285 -0.04 -19.07 -0.28
C SER A 285 -0.11 -17.75 -1.05
N PHE A 286 0.38 -17.77 -2.28
CA PHE A 286 0.28 -16.62 -3.19
C PHE A 286 -1.17 -16.14 -3.39
N SER A 287 -2.12 -17.07 -3.47
CA SER A 287 -3.55 -16.75 -3.66
C SER A 287 -4.09 -15.96 -2.47
N ALA A 288 -3.85 -16.43 -1.24
CA ALA A 288 -4.28 -15.72 -0.03
C ALA A 288 -3.67 -14.32 0.04
N ILE A 289 -2.35 -14.20 -0.18
CA ILE A 289 -1.65 -12.91 -0.19
C ILE A 289 -2.25 -11.97 -1.25
N SER A 290 -2.47 -12.45 -2.47
CA SER A 290 -3.01 -11.66 -3.58
C SER A 290 -4.44 -11.17 -3.29
N GLN A 291 -5.31 -12.05 -2.79
CA GLN A 291 -6.70 -11.72 -2.49
C GLN A 291 -6.81 -10.70 -1.36
N THR A 292 -6.14 -10.94 -0.22
CA THR A 292 -6.18 -10.02 0.93
C THR A 292 -5.59 -8.65 0.56
N ARG A 293 -4.54 -8.61 -0.28
CA ARG A 293 -3.98 -7.34 -0.77
C ARG A 293 -4.95 -6.58 -1.67
N ARG A 294 -5.69 -7.28 -2.54
CA ARG A 294 -6.74 -6.65 -3.35
C ARG A 294 -7.84 -6.09 -2.46
N LEU A 295 -8.30 -6.85 -1.47
CA LEU A 295 -9.30 -6.40 -0.50
C LEU A 295 -8.84 -5.15 0.26
N HIS A 296 -7.64 -5.19 0.87
CA HIS A 296 -7.05 -4.05 1.59
C HIS A 296 -6.89 -2.81 0.69
N LYS A 297 -6.50 -3.00 -0.58
CA LYS A 297 -6.40 -1.90 -1.54
C LYS A 297 -7.78 -1.33 -1.87
N SER A 298 -8.78 -2.17 -2.11
CA SER A 298 -10.14 -1.73 -2.44
C SER A 298 -10.80 -0.98 -1.29
N ILE A 299 -10.73 -1.53 -0.07
CA ILE A 299 -11.24 -0.86 1.14
C ILE A 299 -10.50 0.47 1.33
N GLY A 300 -9.18 0.50 1.15
CA GLY A 300 -8.39 1.73 1.24
C GLY A 300 -8.83 2.84 0.27
N TRP A 301 -9.18 2.51 -0.98
CA TRP A 301 -9.71 3.49 -1.93
C TRP A 301 -11.12 3.97 -1.57
N ILE A 302 -12.01 3.06 -1.15
CA ILE A 302 -13.35 3.43 -0.68
C ILE A 302 -13.24 4.39 0.50
N MET A 303 -12.39 4.04 1.47
CA MET A 303 -12.14 4.82 2.67
C MET A 303 -11.55 6.20 2.36
N ALA A 304 -10.58 6.30 1.45
CA ALA A 304 -10.02 7.60 1.03
C ALA A 304 -11.08 8.50 0.37
N THR A 305 -11.94 7.94 -0.49
CA THR A 305 -13.05 8.68 -1.11
C THR A 305 -14.06 9.14 -0.07
N LEU A 306 -14.46 8.27 0.86
CA LEU A 306 -15.35 8.62 1.96
C LEU A 306 -14.77 9.73 2.84
N GLY A 307 -13.46 9.69 3.13
CA GLY A 307 -12.74 10.74 3.85
C GLY A 307 -12.83 12.12 3.20
N ILE A 308 -12.72 12.18 1.86
CA ILE A 308 -12.88 13.44 1.12
C ILE A 308 -14.35 13.89 1.14
N LEU A 309 -15.29 12.98 0.89
CA LEU A 309 -16.72 13.28 0.89
C LEU A 309 -17.20 13.77 2.25
N ILE A 310 -16.68 13.22 3.35
CA ILE A 310 -17.06 13.68 4.68
C ILE A 310 -16.55 15.08 4.96
N ASN A 311 -15.31 15.40 4.58
CA ASN A 311 -14.77 16.76 4.71
C ASN A 311 -15.57 17.77 3.88
N ILE A 312 -16.00 17.40 2.67
CA ILE A 312 -16.89 18.23 1.86
C ILE A 312 -18.26 18.38 2.54
N SER A 313 -18.89 17.29 3.00
CA SER A 313 -20.19 17.38 3.68
C SER A 313 -20.15 18.20 4.97
N GLY A 314 -19.04 18.12 5.71
CA GLY A 314 -18.81 18.93 6.91
C GLY A 314 -18.63 20.41 6.60
N PHE A 315 -18.00 20.75 5.46
CA PHE A 315 -17.92 22.13 4.97
C PHE A 315 -19.32 22.75 4.82
N TRP A 316 -20.23 22.04 4.14
CA TRP A 316 -21.60 22.54 3.92
C TRP A 316 -22.40 22.76 5.22
N LEU A 317 -22.02 22.10 6.32
CA LEU A 317 -22.64 22.31 7.62
C LEU A 317 -22.20 23.60 8.31
N VAL A 318 -21.04 24.14 7.95
CA VAL A 318 -20.41 25.28 8.65
C VAL A 318 -20.22 26.49 7.70
N GLU A 319 -20.66 26.38 6.44
CA GLU A 319 -20.49 27.41 5.40
C GLU A 319 -21.08 28.78 5.77
N SER A 320 -22.16 28.81 6.57
CA SER A 320 -22.79 30.05 7.00
C SER A 320 -22.04 30.79 8.11
N GLU A 321 -21.09 30.14 8.80
CA GLU A 321 -20.52 30.67 10.05
C GLU A 321 -19.03 31.01 10.00
N LEU A 322 -18.30 30.68 8.92
CA LEU A 322 -16.84 30.82 8.90
C LEU A 322 -16.28 31.25 7.53
N ASP A 323 -15.69 32.45 7.46
CA ASP A 323 -14.86 32.90 6.31
C ASP A 323 -13.54 32.08 6.18
N GLU A 324 -13.09 31.46 7.27
CA GLU A 324 -11.85 30.68 7.34
C GLU A 324 -11.92 29.29 6.67
N VAL A 325 -13.13 28.79 6.33
CA VAL A 325 -13.29 27.44 5.73
C VAL A 325 -12.81 27.39 4.28
N SER A 326 -12.62 28.53 3.61
CA SER A 326 -11.97 28.63 2.29
C SER A 326 -10.58 27.98 2.26
N GLY A 327 -9.84 28.02 3.37
CA GLY A 327 -8.54 27.35 3.52
C GLY A 327 -8.63 25.81 3.47
N ILE A 328 -9.74 25.23 3.91
CA ILE A 328 -9.91 23.77 4.02
C ILE A 328 -10.15 23.14 2.64
N LEU A 329 -11.00 23.76 1.83
CA LEU A 329 -11.22 23.37 0.43
C LEU A 329 -9.93 23.54 -0.38
N PHE A 330 -9.18 24.61 -0.11
CA PHE A 330 -7.88 24.85 -0.73
C PHE A 330 -6.87 23.73 -0.43
N TRP A 331 -6.71 23.33 0.83
CA TRP A 331 -5.79 22.25 1.20
C TRP A 331 -6.23 20.89 0.66
N THR A 332 -7.52 20.58 0.71
CA THR A 332 -8.06 19.34 0.14
C THR A 332 -7.86 19.28 -1.37
N ALA A 333 -8.07 20.41 -2.06
CA ALA A 333 -7.77 20.54 -3.49
C ALA A 333 -6.28 20.36 -3.79
N ILE A 334 -5.38 20.99 -3.01
CA ILE A 334 -3.92 20.81 -3.16
C ILE A 334 -3.52 19.36 -2.99
N CYS A 335 -3.95 18.70 -1.92
CA CYS A 335 -3.56 17.31 -1.66
C CYS A 335 -4.10 16.36 -2.75
N THR A 336 -5.31 16.62 -3.24
CA THR A 336 -5.88 15.91 -4.39
C THR A 336 -5.07 16.17 -5.66
N LEU A 337 -4.71 17.42 -5.94
CA LEU A 337 -3.87 17.80 -7.08
C LEU A 337 -2.49 17.14 -7.00
N ILE A 338 -1.87 17.09 -5.82
CA ILE A 338 -0.59 16.40 -5.60
C ILE A 338 -0.73 14.92 -5.93
N ILE A 339 -1.73 14.22 -5.40
CA ILE A 339 -1.96 12.81 -5.71
C ILE A 339 -2.16 12.62 -7.22
N VAL A 340 -3.01 13.45 -7.84
CA VAL A 340 -3.27 13.40 -9.28
C VAL A 340 -2.00 13.67 -10.08
N SER A 341 -1.17 14.64 -9.69
CA SER A 341 0.11 14.92 -10.32
C SER A 341 1.07 13.75 -10.20
N PHE A 342 1.17 13.09 -9.05
CA PHE A 342 1.97 11.86 -8.89
C PHE A 342 1.42 10.70 -9.72
N GLU A 343 0.09 10.56 -9.86
CA GLU A 343 -0.52 9.56 -10.74
C GLU A 343 -0.25 9.84 -12.21
N ILE A 344 -0.33 11.12 -12.61
CA ILE A 344 -0.01 11.56 -13.96
C ILE A 344 1.47 11.30 -14.21
N ASP A 345 2.38 11.77 -13.37
CA ASP A 345 3.82 11.52 -13.48
C ASP A 345 4.11 10.02 -13.62
N HIS A 346 3.50 9.20 -12.76
CA HIS A 346 3.73 7.75 -12.74
C HIS A 346 3.18 7.01 -13.96
N LYS A 347 2.03 7.43 -14.52
CA LYS A 347 1.41 6.76 -15.69
C LYS A 347 1.83 7.38 -17.02
N TRP A 348 1.97 8.69 -17.08
CA TRP A 348 2.19 9.45 -18.31
C TRP A 348 3.66 9.65 -18.65
N ILE A 349 4.61 9.62 -17.71
CA ILE A 349 6.04 9.56 -18.09
C ILE A 349 6.32 8.34 -18.97
N ASN A 350 5.57 7.25 -18.79
CA ASN A 350 5.69 6.05 -19.62
C ASN A 350 5.00 6.17 -20.99
N LEU A 351 4.15 7.18 -21.20
CA LEU A 351 3.48 7.47 -22.48
C LEU A 351 4.24 8.49 -23.34
N ILE A 352 5.13 9.29 -22.73
CA ILE A 352 6.04 10.15 -23.48
C ILE A 352 6.94 9.24 -24.34
N PRO A 353 7.10 9.53 -25.66
CA PRO A 353 7.88 8.69 -26.55
C PRO A 353 9.24 8.36 -25.95
N ALA A 354 9.60 7.07 -25.94
CA ALA A 354 10.83 6.57 -25.31
C ALA A 354 12.07 7.38 -25.72
N GLN A 355 12.08 7.93 -26.94
CA GLN A 355 13.15 8.78 -27.47
C GLN A 355 13.30 10.11 -26.71
N PHE A 356 12.20 10.76 -26.31
CA PHE A 356 12.22 12.00 -25.53
C PHE A 356 12.55 11.75 -24.06
N VAL A 357 12.06 10.65 -23.48
CA VAL A 357 12.43 10.21 -22.12
C VAL A 357 13.90 9.82 -22.07
N VAL A 358 14.43 9.12 -23.08
CA VAL A 358 15.86 8.80 -23.22
C VAL A 358 16.68 10.07 -23.37
N TRP A 359 16.25 11.03 -24.18
CA TRP A 359 16.91 12.34 -24.31
C TRP A 359 16.94 13.11 -22.98
N MET A 360 15.82 13.18 -22.24
CA MET A 360 15.76 13.78 -20.90
C MET A 360 16.63 13.03 -19.89
N LYS A 361 16.55 11.69 -19.84
CA LYS A 361 17.35 10.84 -18.95
C LYS A 361 18.84 10.93 -19.28
N LEU A 362 19.23 11.07 -20.54
CA LEU A 362 20.63 11.31 -20.94
C LEU A 362 21.10 12.70 -20.53
N LYS A 363 20.24 13.73 -20.61
CA LYS A 363 20.56 15.09 -20.15
C LYS A 363 20.61 15.21 -18.62
N LEU A 364 19.75 14.47 -17.90
CA LEU A 364 19.65 14.45 -16.44
C LEU A 364 20.66 13.50 -15.77
N SER A 365 20.98 12.36 -16.38
CA SER A 365 22.00 11.43 -15.87
C SER A 365 23.41 12.04 -15.86
N LYS A 366 23.70 12.96 -16.80
CA LYS A 366 24.91 13.79 -16.75
C LYS A 366 24.91 14.82 -15.61
N ARG A 367 23.75 15.13 -15.02
CA ARG A 367 23.57 16.17 -14.00
C ARG A 367 23.32 15.62 -12.59
N PHE A 368 22.92 14.36 -12.45
CA PHE A 368 22.69 13.68 -11.17
C PHE A 368 23.38 12.31 -11.12
N PRO A 369 24.68 12.25 -10.81
CA PRO A 369 25.43 10.99 -10.64
C PRO A 369 24.91 10.11 -9.47
N PHE A 370 24.00 10.63 -8.65
CA PHE A 370 23.52 10.00 -7.42
C PHE A 370 22.46 8.89 -7.63
N LEU A 371 21.97 8.69 -8.87
CA LEU A 371 20.86 7.76 -9.14
C LEU A 371 21.27 6.29 -9.34
N TYR A 372 22.57 5.98 -9.44
CA TYR A 372 23.06 4.60 -9.42
C TYR A 372 24.06 4.44 -8.29
N LYS A 373 23.59 3.94 -7.14
CA LYS A 373 24.35 3.79 -5.89
C LYS A 373 25.43 2.69 -5.95
N ALA A 374 25.65 2.07 -7.11
CA ALA A 374 26.65 1.02 -7.30
C ALA A 374 28.07 1.61 -7.51
N ASN A 375 28.55 2.44 -6.59
CA ASN A 375 29.96 2.87 -6.58
C ASN A 375 30.91 1.71 -6.21
N ARG A 376 30.34 0.58 -5.80
CA ARG A 376 31.06 -0.62 -5.38
C ARG A 376 31.03 -1.66 -6.51
N SER A 377 32.21 -2.20 -6.82
CA SER A 377 32.35 -3.41 -7.62
C SER A 377 32.58 -4.62 -6.71
N MET A 378 32.04 -5.79 -7.06
CA MET A 378 32.33 -7.05 -6.35
C MET A 378 32.18 -8.27 -7.27
N THR A 379 32.79 -9.39 -6.87
CA THR A 379 32.61 -10.69 -7.54
C THR A 379 31.41 -11.44 -6.98
N HIS A 380 30.86 -12.39 -7.74
CA HIS A 380 29.79 -13.29 -7.24
C HIS A 380 30.19 -14.00 -5.93
N ARG A 381 31.43 -14.51 -5.86
CA ARG A 381 31.95 -15.17 -4.64
C ARG A 381 32.04 -14.22 -3.46
N ALA A 382 32.47 -12.97 -3.68
CA ALA A 382 32.49 -11.96 -2.63
C ALA A 382 31.08 -11.66 -2.11
N ALA A 383 30.09 -11.54 -3.01
CA ALA A 383 28.69 -11.37 -2.64
C ALA A 383 28.16 -12.55 -1.80
N LEU A 384 28.37 -13.80 -2.24
CA LEU A 384 27.99 -15.00 -1.49
C LEU A 384 28.64 -15.05 -0.10
N LYS A 385 29.92 -14.67 0.01
CA LYS A 385 30.62 -14.60 1.30
C LYS A 385 30.01 -13.54 2.23
N GLU A 386 29.64 -12.38 1.69
CA GLU A 386 28.98 -11.32 2.47
C GLU A 386 27.61 -11.74 3.00
N MET A 387 26.85 -12.54 2.25
CA MET A 387 25.55 -13.04 2.71
C MET A 387 25.68 -13.81 4.02
N THR A 388 26.66 -14.73 4.10
CA THR A 388 26.93 -15.53 5.30
C THR A 388 27.53 -14.69 6.43
N MET A 389 28.50 -13.82 6.13
CA MET A 389 29.23 -13.07 7.18
C MET A 389 28.45 -11.88 7.75
N LYS A 390 27.62 -11.22 6.93
CA LYS A 390 26.94 -9.97 7.30
C LYS A 390 25.43 -10.14 7.47
N ASN A 391 24.93 -11.37 7.42
CA ASN A 391 23.50 -11.70 7.45
C ASN A 391 22.71 -10.88 6.42
N LYS A 392 23.16 -10.94 5.17
CA LYS A 392 22.61 -10.18 4.04
C LYS A 392 21.89 -11.11 3.07
N ASP A 393 20.73 -10.67 2.61
CA ASP A 393 19.99 -11.37 1.58
C ASP A 393 20.28 -10.72 0.23
N TYR A 394 21.26 -11.28 -0.49
CA TYR A 394 21.58 -10.83 -1.83
C TYR A 394 20.98 -11.73 -2.91
N MET A 395 20.64 -11.13 -4.03
CA MET A 395 20.28 -11.80 -5.27
C MET A 395 21.13 -11.22 -6.41
N PHE A 396 21.24 -11.97 -7.51
CA PHE A 396 21.90 -11.49 -8.72
C PHE A 396 20.84 -11.12 -9.76
N TYR A 397 21.08 -10.03 -10.48
CA TYR A 397 20.27 -9.63 -11.62
C TYR A 397 21.20 -9.07 -12.69
N GLU A 398 21.39 -9.82 -13.78
CA GLU A 398 22.34 -9.47 -14.83
C GLU A 398 23.74 -9.21 -14.23
N GLU A 399 24.28 -8.01 -14.38
CA GLU A 399 25.56 -7.58 -13.80
C GLU A 399 25.44 -6.93 -12.42
N PHE A 400 24.29 -6.99 -11.77
CA PHE A 400 24.04 -6.31 -10.50
C PHE A 400 23.88 -7.27 -9.32
N VAL A 401 24.36 -6.83 -8.16
CA VAL A 401 24.04 -7.41 -6.86
C VAL A 401 22.99 -6.54 -6.19
N ILE A 402 21.86 -7.14 -5.84
CA ILE A 402 20.73 -6.45 -5.19
C ILE A 402 20.58 -6.90 -3.73
N ASP A 403 20.40 -5.95 -2.81
CA ASP A 403 20.10 -6.22 -1.39
C ASP A 403 18.59 -6.22 -1.17
N ILE A 404 18.04 -7.39 -0.88
CA ILE A 404 16.60 -7.59 -0.65
C ILE A 404 16.25 -7.78 0.83
N THR A 405 17.21 -7.62 1.75
CA THR A 405 17.07 -7.93 3.18
C THR A 405 15.79 -7.33 3.78
N ASP A 406 15.53 -6.05 3.50
CA ASP A 406 14.33 -5.36 3.96
C ASP A 406 13.17 -5.43 2.95
N PHE A 407 13.52 -5.46 1.66
CA PHE A 407 12.53 -5.39 0.58
C PHE A 407 11.67 -6.65 0.48
N LYS A 408 12.19 -7.82 0.86
CA LYS A 408 11.45 -9.09 0.79
C LYS A 408 10.10 -9.06 1.49
N PHE A 409 9.99 -8.31 2.58
CA PHE A 409 8.73 -8.15 3.31
C PHE A 409 7.75 -7.18 2.62
N SER A 410 8.21 -6.42 1.64
CA SER A 410 7.42 -5.49 0.83
C SER A 410 7.03 -6.08 -0.52
N HIS A 411 7.54 -7.28 -0.85
CA HIS A 411 7.31 -7.92 -2.13
C HIS A 411 5.81 -8.24 -2.32
N PRO A 412 5.19 -7.85 -3.44
CA PRO A 412 3.77 -8.05 -3.70
C PRO A 412 3.29 -9.49 -3.56
N GLY A 413 4.14 -10.45 -3.93
CA GLY A 413 3.78 -11.85 -3.87
C GLY A 413 4.26 -12.60 -2.63
N GLY A 414 4.73 -11.87 -1.61
CA GLY A 414 5.19 -12.44 -0.34
C GLY A 414 6.70 -12.63 -0.26
N ALA A 415 7.19 -12.71 0.98
CA ALA A 415 8.62 -12.87 1.28
C ALA A 415 9.16 -14.24 0.88
N PHE A 416 8.34 -15.28 0.94
CA PHE A 416 8.74 -16.66 0.61
C PHE A 416 9.32 -16.78 -0.82
N MET A 417 8.75 -16.05 -1.80
CA MET A 417 9.24 -16.08 -3.18
C MET A 417 10.67 -15.54 -3.32
N LEU A 418 11.01 -14.52 -2.54
CA LEU A 418 12.35 -13.96 -2.55
C LEU A 418 13.31 -14.81 -1.71
N ASN A 419 12.86 -15.36 -0.57
CA ASN A 419 13.67 -16.23 0.28
C ASN A 419 14.22 -17.44 -0.47
N ASP A 420 13.41 -18.05 -1.34
CA ASP A 420 13.84 -19.19 -2.16
C ASP A 420 14.89 -18.80 -3.21
N SER A 421 14.90 -17.53 -3.63
CA SER A 421 15.77 -17.02 -4.69
C SER A 421 17.08 -16.38 -4.18
N ILE A 422 17.30 -16.35 -2.86
CA ILE A 422 18.50 -15.76 -2.26
C ILE A 422 19.77 -16.46 -2.81
N GLY A 423 20.71 -15.67 -3.33
CA GLY A 423 21.95 -16.15 -3.95
C GLY A 423 21.79 -16.66 -5.39
N GLU A 424 20.62 -16.54 -6.00
CA GLU A 424 20.37 -16.97 -7.39
C GLU A 424 20.41 -15.80 -8.38
N ASP A 425 20.59 -16.13 -9.68
CA ASP A 425 20.30 -15.21 -10.76
C ASP A 425 18.79 -15.15 -11.01
N THR A 426 18.25 -13.98 -10.74
CA THR A 426 16.81 -13.72 -10.73
C THR A 426 16.33 -13.04 -12.00
N GLY A 427 17.24 -12.78 -12.93
CA GLY A 427 16.92 -12.31 -14.27
C GLY A 427 15.83 -13.18 -14.89
N LYS A 428 15.97 -14.51 -14.83
CA LYS A 428 15.00 -15.48 -15.39
C LYS A 428 13.59 -15.37 -14.79
N TYR A 429 13.46 -14.97 -13.53
CA TYR A 429 12.18 -14.76 -12.85
C TYR A 429 11.58 -13.40 -13.23
N MET A 430 12.41 -12.35 -13.32
CA MET A 430 11.96 -11.00 -13.67
C MET A 430 11.33 -10.93 -15.07
N ILE A 431 11.94 -11.59 -16.07
CA ILE A 431 11.45 -11.62 -17.45
C ILE A 431 10.47 -12.77 -17.75
N GLY A 432 9.92 -13.43 -16.71
CA GLY A 432 8.88 -14.46 -16.86
C GLY A 432 9.33 -15.71 -17.64
N CYS A 433 10.61 -16.05 -17.59
CA CYS A 433 11.14 -17.26 -18.24
C CYS A 433 10.97 -18.50 -17.39
N SER A 434 11.04 -18.32 -16.07
CA SER A 434 10.95 -19.36 -15.07
C SER A 434 10.14 -18.85 -13.89
N SER A 435 9.63 -19.78 -13.07
CA SER A 435 9.00 -19.47 -11.80
C SER A 435 9.96 -19.76 -10.65
N ALA A 436 9.92 -18.92 -9.61
CA ALA A 436 10.82 -19.05 -8.45
C ALA A 436 10.63 -20.38 -7.70
N ASN A 437 9.39 -20.89 -7.64
CA ASN A 437 9.06 -22.10 -6.87
C ASN A 437 8.59 -23.29 -7.72
N GLY A 438 8.50 -23.17 -9.05
CA GLY A 438 7.99 -24.25 -9.91
C GLY A 438 6.48 -24.50 -9.87
N GLU A 439 5.80 -24.13 -8.79
CA GLU A 439 4.35 -24.32 -8.60
C GLU A 439 3.53 -23.20 -9.25
N LEU A 440 4.07 -21.99 -9.28
CA LEU A 440 3.42 -20.85 -9.92
C LEU A 440 3.79 -20.78 -11.41
N ALA A 441 2.86 -20.29 -12.23
CA ALA A 441 3.17 -19.95 -13.61
C ALA A 441 4.24 -18.83 -13.65
N PRO A 442 5.19 -18.87 -14.59
CA PRO A 442 6.15 -17.78 -14.79
C PRO A 442 5.43 -16.45 -15.00
N TYR A 443 5.94 -15.39 -14.36
CA TYR A 443 5.34 -14.05 -14.39
C TYR A 443 6.33 -13.03 -14.93
N THR A 444 5.97 -12.35 -16.03
CA THR A 444 6.75 -11.24 -16.58
C THR A 444 6.44 -9.98 -15.79
N HIS A 445 7.45 -9.42 -15.15
CA HIS A 445 7.30 -8.21 -14.35
C HIS A 445 7.16 -6.98 -15.23
N SER A 446 6.51 -5.94 -14.70
CA SER A 446 6.32 -4.67 -15.39
C SER A 446 7.61 -3.81 -15.41
N PRO A 447 7.76 -2.85 -16.33
CA PRO A 447 8.91 -1.93 -16.36
C PRO A 447 9.18 -1.23 -15.02
N GLU A 448 8.15 -0.87 -14.28
CA GLU A 448 8.26 -0.23 -12.95
C GLU A 448 8.92 -1.16 -11.92
N SER A 449 8.72 -2.46 -12.07
CA SER A 449 9.36 -3.47 -11.21
C SER A 449 10.86 -3.53 -11.47
N PHE A 450 11.31 -3.35 -12.72
CA PHE A 450 12.73 -3.24 -13.04
C PHE A 450 13.35 -1.95 -12.50
N ASP A 451 12.63 -0.83 -12.54
CA ASP A 451 13.10 0.42 -11.94
C ASP A 451 13.16 0.33 -10.42
N LEU A 452 12.23 -0.38 -9.78
CA LEU A 452 12.30 -0.70 -8.35
C LEU A 452 13.52 -1.57 -8.04
N LEU A 453 13.80 -2.58 -8.86
CA LEU A 453 14.97 -3.46 -8.72
C LEU A 453 16.28 -2.67 -8.75
N LYS A 454 16.41 -1.71 -9.67
CA LYS A 454 17.59 -0.83 -9.77
C LYS A 454 17.85 -0.03 -8.49
N LYS A 455 16.80 0.35 -7.75
CA LYS A 455 16.93 1.05 -6.45
C LYS A 455 17.49 0.15 -5.35
N LEU A 456 17.48 -1.17 -5.53
CA LEU A 456 18.01 -2.16 -4.59
C LEU A 456 19.47 -2.54 -4.89
N VAL A 457 20.05 -2.02 -5.97
CA VAL A 457 21.43 -2.35 -6.36
C VAL A 457 22.42 -1.79 -5.34
N VAL A 458 23.28 -2.67 -4.82
CA VAL A 458 24.35 -2.33 -3.88
C VAL A 458 25.74 -2.45 -4.50
N ALA A 459 25.89 -3.22 -5.58
CA ALA A 459 27.15 -3.34 -6.29
C ALA A 459 26.95 -3.80 -7.75
N LYS A 460 27.98 -3.55 -8.57
CA LYS A 460 28.10 -4.07 -9.94
C LYS A 460 29.12 -5.20 -9.98
N ILE A 461 28.86 -6.21 -10.79
CA ILE A 461 29.79 -7.30 -11.09
C ILE A 461 30.44 -6.98 -12.43
N PRO A 462 31.78 -6.91 -12.50
CA PRO A 462 32.46 -6.67 -13.76
C PRO A 462 32.29 -7.87 -14.69
N TYR A 463 32.20 -7.61 -15.99
CA TYR A 463 32.29 -8.68 -16.98
C TYR A 463 33.66 -9.38 -16.85
N PRO A 464 33.74 -10.71 -17.05
CA PRO A 464 35.00 -11.40 -16.95
C PRO A 464 35.95 -10.97 -18.07
N ASP A 465 37.15 -10.54 -17.70
CA ASP A 465 38.21 -10.19 -18.64
C ASP A 465 38.51 -11.35 -19.58
N GLU A 466 38.83 -11.06 -20.85
CA GLU A 466 39.17 -12.04 -21.90
C GLU A 466 38.13 -13.11 -22.26
N PHE A 467 36.95 -13.15 -21.61
CA PHE A 467 35.87 -14.07 -22.01
C PHE A 467 35.44 -13.77 -23.45
N LEU A 468 35.15 -12.49 -23.72
CA LEU A 468 34.99 -11.93 -25.06
C LEU A 468 36.17 -11.00 -25.33
N ILE A 469 36.82 -11.21 -26.47
CA ILE A 469 37.90 -10.37 -26.98
C ILE A 469 37.25 -9.32 -27.90
N PRO A 470 37.22 -8.04 -27.51
CA PRO A 470 36.71 -6.98 -28.38
C PRO A 470 37.64 -6.82 -29.59
N LEU A 471 37.04 -6.78 -30.78
CA LEU A 471 37.70 -6.44 -32.05
C LEU A 471 37.61 -4.94 -32.34
N ASN A 472 36.64 -4.26 -31.72
CA ASN A 472 36.46 -2.82 -31.75
C ASN A 472 36.13 -2.33 -30.33
N TYR A 473 36.85 -1.32 -29.83
CA TYR A 473 36.73 -0.81 -28.45
C TYR A 473 35.46 0.03 -28.20
N GLU A 474 34.69 0.37 -29.23
CA GLU A 474 33.53 1.26 -29.12
C GLU A 474 32.23 0.58 -28.67
N GLU A 475 32.09 -0.75 -28.82
CA GLU A 475 30.84 -1.44 -28.47
C GLU A 475 30.79 -1.90 -27.01
N LEU A 476 29.69 -1.56 -26.33
CA LEU A 476 29.41 -1.98 -24.96
C LEU A 476 28.82 -3.41 -24.93
N MET A 477 29.26 -4.20 -23.95
CA MET A 477 28.76 -5.57 -23.72
C MET A 477 27.28 -5.63 -23.27
N ASP A 478 26.67 -4.46 -22.97
CA ASP A 478 25.28 -4.36 -22.54
C ASP A 478 24.27 -4.59 -23.68
N SER A 479 24.70 -4.46 -24.94
CA SER A 479 23.89 -4.72 -26.12
C SER A 479 24.75 -5.07 -27.33
N MET A 480 25.05 -6.35 -27.51
CA MET A 480 25.89 -6.85 -28.58
C MET A 480 25.07 -7.42 -29.73
N THR A 481 25.44 -7.08 -30.97
CA THR A 481 24.84 -7.71 -32.15
C THR A 481 25.67 -8.92 -32.59
N TRP A 482 25.04 -10.09 -32.64
CA TRP A 482 25.62 -11.33 -33.15
C TRP A 482 24.84 -11.83 -34.36
N SER A 483 25.52 -12.37 -35.36
CA SER A 483 24.90 -13.01 -36.51
C SER A 483 24.96 -14.52 -36.38
N VAL A 484 23.82 -15.18 -36.65
CA VAL A 484 23.74 -16.63 -36.80
C VAL A 484 24.67 -17.08 -37.92
N LYS A 485 25.58 -18.01 -37.63
CA LYS A 485 26.43 -18.64 -38.66
C LYS A 485 25.85 -19.94 -39.13
N SER A 486 25.50 -20.80 -38.19
CA SER A 486 24.89 -22.08 -38.47
C SER A 486 24.07 -22.55 -37.28
N GLN A 487 23.18 -23.49 -37.55
CA GLN A 487 22.39 -24.18 -36.56
C GLN A 487 22.39 -25.67 -36.94
N HIS A 488 22.63 -26.53 -35.96
CA HIS A 488 22.75 -27.96 -36.18
C HIS A 488 21.90 -28.72 -35.18
N VAL A 489 21.16 -29.72 -35.66
CA VAL A 489 20.45 -30.65 -34.79
C VAL A 489 21.48 -31.56 -34.11
N ILE A 490 21.46 -31.63 -32.78
CA ILE A 490 22.34 -32.51 -31.99
C ILE A 490 21.57 -33.61 -31.24
N SER A 491 20.24 -33.48 -31.17
CA SER A 491 19.29 -34.46 -30.64
C SER A 491 17.89 -34.12 -31.20
N GLU A 492 16.89 -34.99 -31.04
CA GLU A 492 15.55 -34.91 -31.65
C GLU A 492 14.91 -33.51 -31.62
N ASN A 493 15.07 -32.79 -30.52
CA ASN A 493 14.53 -31.43 -30.34
C ASN A 493 15.57 -30.43 -29.79
N THR A 494 16.87 -30.73 -29.91
CA THR A 494 17.93 -29.90 -29.35
C THR A 494 18.91 -29.47 -30.44
N TYR A 495 19.26 -28.19 -30.43
CA TYR A 495 20.00 -27.53 -31.48
C TYR A 495 21.25 -26.86 -30.91
N LEU A 496 22.36 -27.00 -31.64
CA LEU A 496 23.58 -26.21 -31.48
C LEU A 496 23.49 -24.97 -32.36
N LEU A 497 23.43 -23.80 -31.74
CA LEU A 497 23.44 -22.49 -32.38
C LEU A 497 24.85 -21.90 -32.33
N VAL A 498 25.42 -21.62 -33.51
CA VAL A 498 26.75 -21.03 -33.66
C VAL A 498 26.62 -19.58 -34.10
N LEU A 499 27.19 -18.68 -33.32
CA LEU A 499 27.09 -17.23 -33.53
C LEU A 499 28.46 -16.61 -33.83
N SER A 500 28.43 -15.54 -34.61
CA SER A 500 29.60 -14.70 -34.89
C SER A 500 29.29 -13.22 -34.68
N SER A 501 30.24 -12.47 -34.15
CA SER A 501 30.17 -11.00 -34.19
C SER A 501 31.27 -10.45 -35.10
N LYS A 502 31.10 -9.19 -35.53
CA LYS A 502 32.16 -8.39 -36.14
C LYS A 502 33.01 -7.68 -35.07
N ASN A 503 32.45 -7.52 -33.87
CA ASN A 503 33.02 -6.69 -32.81
C ASN A 503 33.55 -7.52 -31.64
N PHE A 504 33.20 -8.80 -31.57
CA PHE A 504 33.61 -9.68 -30.49
C PHE A 504 34.00 -11.06 -31.02
N ASN A 505 35.05 -11.63 -30.44
CA ASN A 505 35.37 -13.06 -30.53
C ASN A 505 35.27 -13.68 -29.14
N MET A 506 34.63 -14.84 -29.03
CA MET A 506 34.70 -15.62 -27.79
C MET A 506 36.08 -16.28 -27.67
N ASN A 507 36.63 -16.38 -26.47
CA ASN A 507 37.89 -17.10 -26.27
C ASN A 507 37.78 -18.54 -26.80
N SER A 508 38.87 -19.08 -27.36
CA SER A 508 38.87 -20.45 -27.90
C SER A 508 38.93 -21.52 -26.82
N LYS A 509 39.34 -21.15 -25.59
CA LYS A 509 39.41 -22.03 -24.42
C LYS A 509 39.00 -21.28 -23.16
N CYS A 510 38.48 -22.02 -22.18
CA CYS A 510 38.23 -21.48 -20.86
C CYS A 510 39.56 -21.27 -20.12
N LYS A 511 40.01 -20.02 -19.93
CA LYS A 511 41.25 -19.71 -19.21
C LYS A 511 41.06 -19.58 -17.70
N ASN A 512 39.85 -19.25 -17.27
CA ASN A 512 39.53 -19.02 -15.86
C ASN A 512 38.29 -19.85 -15.48
N PRO A 513 38.37 -20.73 -14.46
CA PRO A 513 37.24 -21.55 -14.03
C PRO A 513 35.97 -20.76 -13.65
N LEU A 514 36.10 -19.48 -13.29
CA LEU A 514 34.97 -18.59 -13.03
C LEU A 514 34.12 -18.29 -14.27
N TRP A 515 34.61 -18.57 -15.48
CA TRP A 515 33.88 -18.40 -16.74
C TRP A 515 32.88 -19.53 -17.01
N LEU A 516 33.03 -20.67 -16.34
CA LEU A 516 32.22 -21.85 -16.59
C LEU A 516 30.77 -21.62 -16.18
N GLY A 517 29.84 -22.08 -17.02
CA GLY A 517 28.40 -21.96 -16.79
C GLY A 517 27.84 -20.53 -16.89
N LYS A 518 28.64 -19.54 -17.29
CA LYS A 518 28.13 -18.20 -17.61
C LYS A 518 27.17 -18.28 -18.78
N HIS A 519 26.21 -17.36 -18.82
CA HIS A 519 25.16 -17.38 -19.81
C HIS A 519 24.97 -16.02 -20.49
N PHE A 520 24.26 -16.01 -21.62
CA PHE A 520 23.89 -14.80 -22.34
C PHE A 520 22.38 -14.65 -22.36
N ARG A 521 21.91 -13.42 -22.24
CA ARG A 521 20.51 -13.10 -22.53
C ARG A 521 20.38 -12.80 -24.02
N ILE A 522 19.51 -13.54 -24.71
CA ILE A 522 19.08 -13.20 -26.07
C ILE A 522 17.79 -12.40 -25.97
N ASN A 523 17.73 -11.27 -26.69
CA ASN A 523 16.55 -10.43 -26.86
C ASN A 523 16.08 -10.50 -28.32
N ALA A 524 14.81 -10.78 -28.54
CA ALA A 524 14.18 -10.75 -29.86
C ALA A 524 12.81 -10.06 -29.80
N GLU A 525 12.44 -9.40 -30.88
CA GLU A 525 11.08 -8.90 -31.09
C GLU A 525 10.35 -9.90 -32.01
N VAL A 526 9.28 -10.50 -31.51
CA VAL A 526 8.47 -11.50 -32.22
C VAL A 526 7.02 -11.05 -32.16
N ASP A 527 6.39 -10.83 -33.32
CA ASP A 527 5.00 -10.35 -33.44
C ASP A 527 4.69 -9.10 -32.59
N GLY A 528 5.62 -8.12 -32.60
CA GLY A 528 5.51 -6.87 -31.83
C GLY A 528 5.70 -7.03 -30.32
N LYS A 529 6.09 -8.22 -29.83
CA LYS A 529 6.39 -8.48 -28.43
C LYS A 529 7.89 -8.71 -28.23
N ASN A 530 8.47 -8.00 -27.27
CA ASN A 530 9.84 -8.25 -26.84
C ASN A 530 9.89 -9.51 -25.96
N VAL A 531 10.67 -10.50 -26.41
CA VAL A 531 10.90 -11.76 -25.68
C VAL A 531 12.39 -11.92 -25.42
N SER A 532 12.72 -12.22 -24.16
CA SER A 532 14.09 -12.45 -23.73
C SER A 532 14.24 -13.82 -23.09
N ARG A 533 15.36 -14.51 -23.28
CA ARG A 533 15.70 -15.76 -22.54
C ARG A 533 17.21 -15.84 -22.30
N TYR A 534 17.60 -16.65 -21.32
CA TYR A 534 19.00 -16.90 -20.97
C TYR A 534 19.46 -18.24 -21.53
N TYR A 535 20.68 -18.29 -22.07
CA TYR A 535 21.30 -19.49 -22.62
C TYR A 535 22.76 -19.59 -22.18
N SER A 536 23.14 -20.73 -21.62
CA SER A 536 24.51 -20.98 -21.17
C SER A 536 25.45 -21.08 -22.36
N ALA A 537 26.56 -20.36 -22.28
CA ALA A 537 27.66 -20.51 -23.23
C ALA A 537 28.59 -21.61 -22.76
N PHE A 538 29.29 -22.22 -23.71
CA PHE A 538 30.32 -23.21 -23.44
C PHE A 538 31.47 -23.07 -24.44
N PHE A 539 32.67 -23.42 -24.00
CA PHE A 539 33.92 -23.27 -24.74
C PHE A 539 34.31 -24.53 -25.52
N CYS A 540 33.93 -25.71 -25.04
CA CYS A 540 34.33 -26.96 -25.65
C CYS A 540 33.83 -27.09 -27.10
N ASN A 541 34.69 -27.57 -27.98
CA ASN A 541 34.31 -27.97 -29.33
C ASN A 541 33.95 -29.45 -29.30
N LEU A 542 32.65 -29.76 -29.39
CA LEU A 542 32.14 -31.12 -29.31
C LEU A 542 32.71 -32.03 -30.40
N ASN A 543 32.99 -31.50 -31.60
CA ASN A 543 33.60 -32.28 -32.68
C ASN A 543 35.04 -32.66 -32.36
N SER A 544 35.85 -31.73 -31.87
CA SER A 544 37.24 -32.01 -31.47
C SER A 544 37.28 -33.04 -30.34
N TRP A 545 36.42 -32.89 -29.33
CA TRP A 545 36.30 -33.87 -28.24
C TRP A 545 35.88 -35.25 -28.75
N ALA A 546 34.92 -35.32 -29.67
CA ALA A 546 34.49 -36.57 -30.27
C ALA A 546 35.61 -37.27 -31.05
N ILE A 547 36.39 -36.54 -31.84
CA ILE A 547 37.53 -37.09 -32.59
C ILE A 547 38.56 -37.68 -31.63
N GLU A 548 38.94 -36.95 -30.57
CA GLU A 548 39.88 -37.46 -29.57
C GLU A 548 39.36 -38.74 -28.85
N CYS A 549 38.06 -38.80 -28.57
CA CYS A 549 37.43 -40.01 -28.02
C CYS A 549 37.52 -41.19 -28.99
N GLN A 550 37.25 -40.97 -30.28
CA GLN A 550 37.36 -42.01 -31.33
C GLN A 550 38.79 -42.50 -31.49
N GLU A 551 39.76 -41.60 -31.51
CA GLU A 551 41.20 -41.93 -31.54
C GLU A 551 41.63 -42.73 -30.31
N SER A 552 40.97 -42.52 -29.16
CA SER A 552 41.18 -43.27 -27.92
C SER A 552 40.38 -44.59 -27.86
N GLY A 553 39.69 -44.97 -28.95
CA GLY A 553 38.96 -46.24 -29.07
C GLY A 553 37.50 -46.23 -28.63
N TYR A 554 36.94 -45.07 -28.25
CA TYR A 554 35.54 -44.97 -27.82
C TYR A 554 34.60 -44.75 -29.01
N ARG A 555 33.43 -45.40 -28.96
CA ARG A 555 32.37 -45.21 -29.96
C ARG A 555 31.54 -43.98 -29.59
N VAL A 556 31.78 -42.88 -30.29
CA VAL A 556 31.03 -41.62 -30.10
C VAL A 556 30.51 -41.09 -31.43
N SER A 557 29.40 -40.37 -31.37
CA SER A 557 28.71 -39.72 -32.48
C SER A 557 29.55 -38.61 -33.09
N THR A 558 29.20 -38.23 -34.31
CA THR A 558 29.80 -37.08 -34.97
C THR A 558 29.09 -35.80 -34.56
N TYR A 559 29.87 -34.74 -34.32
CA TYR A 559 29.36 -33.42 -33.97
C TYR A 559 29.80 -32.38 -35.00
N PRO A 560 29.08 -31.25 -35.17
CA PRO A 560 29.47 -30.18 -36.08
C PRO A 560 30.79 -29.53 -35.66
N ASN A 561 31.71 -29.32 -36.61
CA ASN A 561 32.95 -28.61 -36.33
C ASN A 561 32.72 -27.10 -36.24
N VAL A 562 33.07 -26.51 -35.10
CA VAL A 562 32.94 -25.07 -34.86
C VAL A 562 34.30 -24.39 -34.84
N LYS A 563 34.47 -23.36 -35.67
CA LYS A 563 35.71 -22.57 -35.69
C LYS A 563 35.92 -21.83 -34.37
N SER A 564 37.18 -21.69 -33.95
CA SER A 564 37.58 -20.85 -32.82
C SER A 564 37.05 -19.40 -32.96
N GLY A 565 36.78 -18.74 -31.84
CA GLY A 565 36.27 -17.36 -31.83
C GLY A 565 34.75 -17.24 -31.90
N ARG A 566 34.02 -18.34 -32.10
CA ARG A 566 32.55 -18.34 -32.22
C ARG A 566 31.89 -18.56 -30.85
N LEU A 567 30.75 -17.91 -30.65
CA LEU A 567 29.89 -18.16 -29.49
C LEU A 567 28.99 -19.36 -29.79
N GLN A 568 29.00 -20.34 -28.89
CA GLN A 568 28.21 -21.56 -29.00
C GLN A 568 27.13 -21.57 -27.93
N LEU A 569 25.89 -21.85 -28.33
CA LEU A 569 24.74 -21.99 -27.44
C LEU A 569 23.99 -23.26 -27.80
N ILE A 570 23.53 -24.01 -26.80
CA ILE A 570 22.62 -25.15 -27.01
C ILE A 570 21.25 -24.76 -26.49
N TYR A 571 20.22 -24.98 -27.31
CA TYR A 571 18.83 -24.76 -26.90
C TYR A 571 17.94 -25.94 -27.30
N LYS A 572 16.91 -26.18 -26.50
CA LYS A 572 15.84 -27.14 -26.79
C LYS A 572 14.65 -26.41 -27.39
N GLU A 573 14.13 -26.95 -28.46
CA GLU A 573 12.89 -26.48 -29.08
C GLU A 573 11.70 -26.83 -28.20
N TYR A 574 10.89 -25.82 -27.89
CA TYR A 574 9.56 -26.02 -27.33
C TYR A 574 8.53 -25.60 -28.39
N PRO A 575 7.57 -26.47 -28.76
CA PRO A 575 6.56 -26.14 -29.78
C PRO A 575 5.79 -24.85 -29.48
N GLN A 576 5.49 -24.60 -28.20
CA GLN A 576 4.80 -23.39 -27.72
C GLN A 576 5.78 -22.28 -27.27
N GLY A 577 7.08 -22.49 -27.43
CA GLY A 577 8.10 -21.55 -26.98
C GLY A 577 8.40 -20.48 -28.02
N VAL A 578 7.89 -19.26 -27.79
CA VAL A 578 8.03 -18.12 -28.74
C VAL A 578 9.48 -17.90 -29.19
N LEU A 579 10.42 -17.75 -28.25
CA LEU A 579 11.82 -17.50 -28.63
C LEU A 579 12.49 -18.72 -29.26
N THR A 580 12.21 -19.94 -28.79
CA THR A 580 12.85 -21.14 -29.34
C THR A 580 12.37 -21.43 -30.76
N GLN A 581 11.11 -21.12 -31.08
CA GLN A 581 10.58 -21.16 -32.44
C GLN A 581 11.22 -20.07 -33.31
N HIS A 582 11.37 -18.85 -32.79
CA HIS A 582 12.09 -17.79 -33.49
C HIS A 582 13.54 -18.18 -33.79
N LEU A 583 14.28 -18.72 -32.82
CA LEU A 583 15.65 -19.20 -33.02
C LEU A 583 15.72 -20.33 -34.06
N LYS A 584 14.75 -21.24 -34.10
CA LYS A 584 14.67 -22.30 -35.11
C LYS A 584 14.41 -21.76 -36.52
N SER A 585 13.65 -20.67 -36.64
CA SER A 585 13.41 -20.00 -37.93
C SER A 585 14.59 -19.15 -38.43
N CYS A 586 15.56 -18.85 -37.57
CA CYS A 586 16.68 -18.00 -37.93
C CYS A 586 17.58 -18.67 -38.97
N GLN A 587 17.87 -17.95 -40.05
CA GLN A 587 18.79 -18.40 -41.09
C GLN A 587 20.21 -17.86 -40.84
N ALA A 588 21.18 -18.34 -41.63
CA ALA A 588 22.52 -17.77 -41.61
C ALA A 588 22.45 -16.26 -41.91
N LYS A 589 23.26 -15.48 -41.18
CA LYS A 589 23.33 -14.01 -41.17
C LYS A 589 22.19 -13.29 -40.42
N THR A 590 21.16 -13.98 -39.93
CA THR A 590 20.15 -13.35 -39.05
C THR A 590 20.85 -12.74 -37.83
N LYS A 591 20.51 -11.49 -37.49
CA LYS A 591 21.08 -10.77 -36.36
C LYS A 591 20.27 -11.03 -35.10
N LEU A 592 20.96 -11.27 -33.99
CA LEU A 592 20.43 -11.47 -32.65
C LEU A 592 21.09 -10.47 -31.70
N ASN A 593 20.29 -9.92 -30.78
CA ASN A 593 20.78 -9.00 -29.76
C ASN A 593 21.06 -9.78 -28.47
N LEU A 594 22.30 -9.72 -28.00
CA LEU A 594 22.77 -10.45 -26.83
C LEU A 594 23.27 -9.49 -25.74
N LYS A 595 23.13 -9.89 -24.48
CA LYS A 595 23.80 -9.28 -23.32
C LYS A 595 24.52 -10.37 -22.53
N GLY A 596 25.78 -10.12 -22.15
CA GLY A 596 26.57 -11.01 -21.31
C GLY A 596 28.06 -11.01 -21.59
N PRO A 597 28.82 -11.93 -20.99
CA PRO A 597 28.35 -13.05 -20.14
C PRO A 597 27.78 -12.59 -18.79
N LEU A 598 26.75 -13.28 -18.30
CA LEU A 598 25.99 -12.96 -17.09
C LEU A 598 25.97 -14.14 -16.09
N GLY A 599 25.49 -13.84 -14.89
CA GLY A 599 25.19 -14.80 -13.83
C GLY A 599 26.43 -15.32 -13.09
N PRO A 600 26.23 -16.07 -11.98
CA PRO A 600 27.31 -16.61 -11.18
C PRO A 600 28.13 -17.67 -11.92
N GLY A 601 27.52 -18.37 -12.88
CA GLY A 601 28.10 -19.57 -13.48
C GLY A 601 28.29 -20.64 -12.41
N LEU A 602 29.38 -21.40 -12.51
CA LEU A 602 29.70 -22.44 -11.53
C LEU A 602 30.41 -21.91 -10.27
N CYS A 603 30.81 -20.62 -10.25
CA CYS A 603 31.60 -19.99 -9.18
C CYS A 603 32.83 -20.80 -8.72
N LEU A 604 33.42 -21.59 -9.62
CA LEU A 604 34.62 -22.37 -9.36
C LEU A 604 35.86 -21.46 -9.38
N SER A 605 36.70 -21.48 -8.34
CA SER A 605 37.97 -20.73 -8.37
C SER A 605 39.12 -21.50 -9.02
N GLU A 606 39.10 -22.81 -8.85
CA GLU A 606 40.16 -23.73 -9.28
C GLU A 606 39.56 -25.12 -9.47
N PHE A 607 40.18 -25.95 -10.32
CA PHE A 607 39.76 -27.33 -10.53
C PHE A 607 40.35 -28.25 -9.45
N SER A 608 39.92 -28.07 -8.20
CA SER A 608 40.25 -28.93 -7.05
C SER A 608 39.07 -29.03 -6.09
N GLY A 609 38.90 -30.18 -5.43
CA GLY A 609 37.81 -30.46 -4.49
C GLY A 609 36.83 -31.52 -4.99
N LYS A 610 35.74 -31.70 -4.22
CA LYS A 610 34.67 -32.67 -4.49
C LYS A 610 33.38 -31.96 -4.84
N TYR A 611 32.89 -32.19 -6.05
CA TYR A 611 31.74 -31.49 -6.60
C TYR A 611 30.64 -32.44 -7.05
N VAL A 612 29.39 -32.00 -6.92
CA VAL A 612 28.23 -32.69 -7.44
C VAL A 612 27.37 -31.76 -8.30
N ALA A 613 26.88 -32.25 -9.43
CA ALA A 613 25.96 -31.54 -10.30
C ALA A 613 24.69 -32.36 -10.54
N PHE A 614 23.56 -31.68 -10.46
CA PHE A 614 22.24 -32.19 -10.81
C PHE A 614 21.74 -31.43 -12.04
N ALA A 615 21.67 -32.12 -13.16
CA ALA A 615 21.27 -31.55 -14.44
C ALA A 615 20.00 -32.22 -14.95
N ALA A 616 19.04 -31.43 -15.45
CA ALA A 616 17.87 -31.95 -16.14
C ALA A 616 17.72 -31.33 -17.54
N GLY A 617 17.67 -32.18 -18.57
CA GLY A 617 17.54 -31.74 -19.96
C GLY A 617 18.69 -30.83 -20.39
N THR A 618 18.38 -29.65 -20.92
CA THR A 618 19.38 -28.62 -21.30
C THR A 618 20.12 -28.03 -20.10
N GLY A 619 19.73 -28.34 -18.86
CA GLY A 619 20.53 -28.05 -17.67
C GLY A 619 21.89 -28.74 -17.65
N LEU A 620 22.16 -29.66 -18.59
CA LEU A 620 23.49 -30.26 -18.81
C LEU A 620 24.52 -29.26 -19.38
N VAL A 621 24.09 -28.27 -20.17
CA VAL A 621 25.01 -27.39 -20.94
C VAL A 621 26.09 -26.71 -20.09
N PRO A 622 25.80 -26.12 -18.91
CA PRO A 622 26.82 -25.51 -18.05
C PRO A 622 27.97 -26.44 -17.64
N PHE A 623 27.75 -27.75 -17.66
CA PHE A 623 28.69 -28.75 -17.16
C PHE A 623 29.55 -29.39 -18.27
N LEU A 624 29.22 -29.16 -19.54
CA LEU A 624 29.96 -29.74 -20.67
C LEU A 624 31.44 -29.34 -20.67
N ASP A 625 31.74 -28.08 -20.34
CA ASP A 625 33.11 -27.59 -20.28
C ASP A 625 33.92 -28.25 -19.16
N ILE A 626 33.30 -28.56 -18.01
CA ILE A 626 33.97 -29.30 -16.94
C ILE A 626 34.33 -30.69 -17.43
N VAL A 627 33.38 -31.41 -18.04
CA VAL A 627 33.61 -32.79 -18.48
C VAL A 627 34.61 -32.84 -19.63
N CYS A 628 34.54 -31.89 -20.57
CA CYS A 628 35.55 -31.75 -21.63
C CYS A 628 36.94 -31.44 -21.04
N TYR A 629 37.03 -30.58 -20.01
CA TYR A 629 38.30 -30.31 -19.33
C TYR A 629 38.86 -31.57 -18.67
N LEU A 630 38.01 -32.35 -17.99
CA LEU A 630 38.36 -33.64 -17.39
C LEU A 630 38.89 -34.64 -18.43
N TRP A 631 38.28 -34.68 -19.61
CA TRP A 631 38.76 -35.47 -20.73
C TRP A 631 40.16 -35.03 -21.19
N THR A 632 40.39 -33.72 -21.37
CA THR A 632 41.69 -33.19 -21.81
C THR A 632 42.81 -33.54 -20.83
N ILE A 633 42.53 -33.57 -19.53
CA ILE A 633 43.52 -33.85 -18.48
C ILE A 633 43.54 -35.31 -18.02
N ARG A 634 42.88 -36.23 -18.73
CA ARG A 634 42.69 -37.62 -18.31
C ARG A 634 43.97 -38.36 -17.94
N ASN A 635 45.06 -38.07 -18.64
CA ASN A 635 46.37 -38.67 -18.41
C ASN A 635 47.19 -37.96 -17.30
N SER A 636 46.63 -36.96 -16.63
CA SER A 636 47.31 -36.23 -15.54
C SER A 636 46.94 -36.84 -14.17
N PRO A 637 47.88 -37.50 -13.46
CA PRO A 637 47.59 -38.27 -12.24
C PRO A 637 47.45 -37.40 -10.97
N HIS A 638 47.87 -36.13 -10.98
CA HIS A 638 47.99 -35.30 -9.77
C HIS A 638 46.80 -34.37 -9.48
N ILE A 639 45.67 -34.53 -10.15
CA ILE A 639 44.55 -33.60 -10.01
C ILE A 639 43.60 -34.08 -8.92
N GLN A 640 43.57 -33.33 -7.82
CA GLN A 640 42.66 -33.54 -6.68
C GLN A 640 41.25 -32.99 -6.99
N PHE A 641 40.64 -33.41 -8.10
CA PHE A 641 39.29 -33.00 -8.48
C PHE A 641 38.43 -34.23 -8.74
N SER A 642 37.32 -34.34 -8.01
CA SER A 642 36.31 -35.38 -8.24
C SER A 642 34.97 -34.73 -8.55
N PHE A 643 34.32 -35.20 -9.61
CA PHE A 643 33.04 -34.66 -10.06
C PHE A 643 32.00 -35.77 -10.21
N THR A 644 30.86 -35.61 -9.55
CA THR A 644 29.70 -36.46 -9.76
C THR A 644 28.65 -35.70 -10.54
N LEU A 645 28.30 -36.18 -11.74
CA LEU A 645 27.28 -35.59 -12.59
C LEU A 645 26.06 -36.52 -12.63
N ILE A 646 24.96 -36.06 -12.05
CA ILE A 646 23.66 -36.74 -12.09
C ILE A 646 22.80 -36.02 -13.13
N VAL A 647 22.52 -36.71 -14.22
CA VAL A 647 21.81 -36.18 -15.37
C VAL A 647 20.48 -36.87 -15.55
N SER A 648 19.41 -36.09 -15.68
CA SER A 648 18.05 -36.58 -15.89
C SER A 648 17.47 -36.08 -17.21
N PHE A 649 16.91 -37.00 -18.00
CA PHE A 649 16.12 -36.68 -19.18
C PHE A 649 14.84 -37.53 -19.18
N ARG A 650 13.84 -37.08 -19.95
CA ARG A 650 12.59 -37.85 -20.12
C ARG A 650 12.83 -39.12 -20.90
N ASN A 651 13.48 -38.98 -22.07
CA ASN A 651 13.78 -40.08 -22.99
C ASN A 651 15.27 -40.07 -23.36
N LEU A 652 15.83 -41.25 -23.66
CA LEU A 652 17.20 -41.37 -24.15
C LEU A 652 17.43 -40.57 -25.45
N LYS A 653 16.41 -40.44 -26.30
CA LYS A 653 16.49 -39.68 -27.55
C LYS A 653 16.68 -38.17 -27.35
N ASP A 654 16.28 -37.63 -26.19
CA ASP A 654 16.45 -36.22 -25.85
C ASP A 654 17.88 -35.88 -25.41
N PHE A 655 18.74 -36.89 -25.20
CA PHE A 655 20.13 -36.67 -24.79
C PHE A 655 20.98 -36.11 -25.92
N PHE A 656 21.92 -35.26 -25.56
CA PHE A 656 23.00 -34.77 -26.41
C PHE A 656 24.31 -34.92 -25.64
N GLY A 657 25.40 -35.28 -26.34
CA GLY A 657 26.71 -35.46 -25.70
C GLY A 657 26.84 -36.69 -24.80
N LEU A 658 25.84 -37.58 -24.72
CA LEU A 658 25.82 -38.70 -23.77
C LEU A 658 27.02 -39.64 -23.96
N ASP A 659 27.28 -39.99 -25.21
CA ASP A 659 28.42 -40.81 -25.60
C ASP A 659 29.78 -40.19 -25.22
N LEU A 660 29.91 -38.87 -25.31
CA LEU A 660 31.09 -38.13 -24.85
C LEU A 660 31.24 -38.18 -23.32
N LEU A 661 30.12 -38.05 -22.59
CA LEU A 661 30.09 -38.18 -21.13
C LEU A 661 30.48 -39.60 -20.70
N GLU A 662 29.91 -40.63 -21.33
CA GLU A 662 30.18 -42.04 -21.03
C GLU A 662 31.63 -42.43 -21.36
N ALA A 663 32.16 -41.98 -22.50
CA ALA A 663 33.57 -42.16 -22.85
C ALA A 663 34.49 -41.54 -21.80
N THR A 664 34.15 -40.35 -21.29
CA THR A 664 34.93 -39.65 -20.28
C THR A 664 34.86 -40.31 -18.91
N ALA A 665 33.68 -40.78 -18.51
CA ALA A 665 33.50 -41.54 -17.27
C ALA A 665 34.30 -42.85 -17.31
N SER A 666 34.25 -43.55 -18.44
CA SER A 666 35.00 -44.80 -18.65
C SER A 666 36.51 -44.58 -18.60
N ALA A 667 37.01 -43.49 -19.18
CA ALA A 667 38.44 -43.19 -19.22
C ALA A 667 39.03 -42.77 -17.86
N LEU A 668 38.24 -42.13 -16.99
CA LEU A 668 38.71 -41.57 -15.72
C LEU A 668 38.45 -42.46 -14.50
N GLY A 669 37.44 -43.33 -14.58
CA GLY A 669 36.94 -44.11 -13.46
C GLY A 669 36.15 -43.28 -12.42
N GLU A 670 35.35 -43.98 -11.61
CA GLU A 670 34.38 -43.35 -10.69
C GLU A 670 35.01 -42.47 -9.60
N SER A 671 36.29 -42.68 -9.27
CA SER A 671 37.00 -41.89 -8.26
C SER A 671 37.22 -40.43 -8.70
N ARG A 672 37.29 -40.18 -10.02
CA ARG A 672 37.50 -38.84 -10.60
C ARG A 672 36.25 -38.30 -11.27
N PHE A 673 35.52 -39.14 -12.00
CA PHE A 673 34.28 -38.73 -12.65
C PHE A 673 33.22 -39.83 -12.55
N LYS A 674 32.18 -39.58 -11.76
CA LYS A 674 31.02 -40.45 -11.62
C LYS A 674 29.86 -39.86 -12.42
N LEU A 675 29.42 -40.59 -13.45
CA LEU A 675 28.25 -40.23 -14.25
C LEU A 675 27.06 -41.10 -13.83
N VAL A 676 25.95 -40.47 -13.47
CA VAL A 676 24.69 -41.14 -13.15
C VAL A 676 23.61 -40.66 -14.11
N ILE A 677 23.04 -41.59 -14.87
CA ILE A 677 22.05 -41.30 -15.90
C ILE A 677 20.67 -41.74 -15.41
N LEU A 678 19.73 -40.80 -15.38
CA LEU A 678 18.35 -41.03 -14.95
C LEU A 678 17.38 -40.77 -16.11
N THR A 679 16.66 -41.81 -16.50
CA THR A 679 15.49 -41.72 -17.39
C THR A 679 14.20 -41.70 -16.55
N ASN A 680 13.03 -41.48 -17.18
CA ASN A 680 11.74 -41.55 -16.48
C ASN A 680 11.58 -42.86 -15.68
N GLU A 681 12.06 -44.00 -16.21
CA GLU A 681 11.98 -45.32 -15.59
C GLU A 681 12.81 -45.44 -14.29
N ARG A 682 13.87 -44.64 -14.15
CA ARG A 682 14.77 -44.67 -12.98
C ARG A 682 14.61 -43.44 -12.08
N ARG A 683 13.62 -42.59 -12.36
CA ARG A 683 13.44 -41.32 -11.65
C ARG A 683 13.15 -41.48 -10.16
N GLU A 684 12.58 -42.61 -9.77
CA GLU A 684 12.32 -42.98 -8.36
C GLU A 684 13.60 -43.12 -7.54
N GLN A 685 14.77 -43.29 -8.17
CA GLN A 685 16.07 -43.37 -7.50
C GLN A 685 16.62 -41.98 -7.11
N LEU A 686 16.10 -40.91 -7.71
CA LEU A 686 16.60 -39.55 -7.52
C LEU A 686 16.59 -39.09 -6.05
N PRO A 687 15.52 -39.30 -5.25
CA PRO A 687 15.54 -38.92 -3.83
C PRO A 687 16.66 -39.61 -3.04
N GLY A 688 16.91 -40.90 -3.31
CA GLY A 688 17.98 -41.67 -2.66
C GLY A 688 19.36 -41.13 -3.01
N LEU A 689 19.60 -40.84 -4.30
CA LEU A 689 20.86 -40.27 -4.78
C LEU A 689 21.12 -38.87 -4.21
N VAL A 690 20.09 -38.02 -4.12
CA VAL A 690 20.23 -36.68 -3.54
C VAL A 690 20.56 -36.76 -2.06
N LYS A 691 19.95 -37.69 -1.32
CA LYS A 691 20.26 -37.93 0.09
C LYS A 691 21.73 -38.36 0.28
N GLU A 692 22.20 -39.33 -0.50
CA GLU A 692 23.61 -39.75 -0.50
C GLU A 692 24.56 -38.57 -0.79
N CYS A 693 24.21 -37.72 -1.75
CA CYS A 693 24.99 -36.53 -2.10
C CYS A 693 24.98 -35.44 -1.02
N GLY A 694 23.87 -35.27 -0.31
CA GLY A 694 23.80 -34.35 0.83
C GLY A 694 24.75 -34.76 1.96
N GLU A 695 24.87 -36.07 2.20
CA GLU A 695 25.77 -36.65 3.21
C GLU A 695 27.26 -36.61 2.80
N LEU A 696 27.55 -36.56 1.49
CA LEU A 696 28.90 -36.66 0.91
C LEU A 696 29.87 -35.49 1.23
N LYS A 697 29.46 -34.49 2.03
CA LYS A 697 30.26 -33.30 2.37
C LYS A 697 30.92 -32.65 1.14
N SER A 698 30.19 -32.55 0.02
CA SER A 698 30.69 -31.86 -1.18
C SER A 698 31.11 -30.43 -0.87
N ASP A 699 32.14 -29.93 -1.56
CA ASP A 699 32.57 -28.54 -1.45
C ASP A 699 31.51 -27.59 -2.02
N LEU A 700 30.88 -28.00 -3.13
CA LEU A 700 29.82 -27.26 -3.81
C LEU A 700 28.92 -28.22 -4.59
N ALA A 701 27.61 -27.94 -4.57
CA ALA A 701 26.60 -28.62 -5.37
C ALA A 701 25.99 -27.65 -6.39
N TRP A 702 25.86 -28.09 -7.62
CA TRP A 702 25.22 -27.33 -8.70
C TRP A 702 23.90 -27.98 -9.10
N VAL A 703 22.88 -27.15 -9.36
CA VAL A 703 21.56 -27.60 -9.78
C VAL A 703 21.12 -26.80 -11.00
N CYS A 704 20.78 -27.47 -12.09
CA CYS A 704 20.30 -26.81 -13.31
C CYS A 704 19.26 -27.65 -14.04
N GLY A 705 18.12 -27.04 -14.36
CA GLY A 705 16.98 -27.73 -14.91
C GLY A 705 15.70 -26.90 -14.82
N PRO A 706 14.54 -27.50 -15.10
CA PRO A 706 13.24 -26.84 -14.89
C PRO A 706 13.05 -26.41 -13.43
N SER A 707 12.29 -25.34 -13.19
CA SER A 707 12.10 -24.77 -11.83
C SER A 707 11.65 -25.78 -10.78
N GLY A 708 10.67 -26.63 -11.11
CA GLY A 708 10.21 -27.68 -10.19
C GLY A 708 11.29 -28.74 -9.87
N TYR A 709 12.16 -29.05 -10.84
CA TYR A 709 13.31 -29.93 -10.60
C TYR A 709 14.34 -29.24 -9.68
N ASN A 710 14.68 -27.99 -9.99
CA ASN A 710 15.64 -27.22 -9.20
C ASN A 710 15.21 -27.10 -7.74
N LYS A 711 13.94 -26.77 -7.50
CA LYS A 711 13.38 -26.66 -6.14
C LYS A 711 13.45 -28.00 -5.40
N PHE A 712 13.00 -29.09 -6.02
CA PHE A 712 13.05 -30.42 -5.42
C PHE A 712 14.47 -30.81 -4.98
N ILE A 713 15.46 -30.59 -5.84
CA ILE A 713 16.87 -30.90 -5.52
C ILE A 713 17.39 -29.97 -4.42
N LEU A 714 17.11 -28.66 -4.51
CA LEU A 714 17.53 -27.68 -3.51
C LEU A 714 17.00 -28.03 -2.11
N ASP A 715 15.70 -28.32 -2.01
CA ASP A 715 15.04 -28.66 -0.75
C ASP A 715 15.58 -29.98 -0.19
N SER A 716 15.83 -30.97 -1.06
CA SER A 716 16.40 -32.26 -0.68
C SER A 716 17.86 -32.14 -0.21
N LEU A 717 18.69 -31.31 -0.85
CA LEU A 717 20.07 -31.06 -0.44
C LEU A 717 20.13 -30.32 0.91
N LYS A 718 19.24 -29.35 1.13
CA LYS A 718 19.09 -28.66 2.42
C LYS A 718 18.64 -29.62 3.51
N ALA A 719 17.66 -30.48 3.24
CA ALA A 719 17.21 -31.51 4.17
C ALA A 719 18.32 -32.53 4.49
N GLY A 720 19.22 -32.79 3.53
CA GLY A 720 20.45 -33.57 3.72
C GLY A 720 21.57 -32.86 4.47
N GLY A 721 21.37 -31.61 4.92
CA GLY A 721 22.33 -30.85 5.73
C GLY A 721 23.35 -30.02 4.96
N LEU A 722 23.25 -29.95 3.62
CA LEU A 722 24.14 -29.09 2.83
C LEU A 722 23.72 -27.62 2.99
N SER A 723 24.66 -26.77 3.39
CA SER A 723 24.40 -25.35 3.64
C SER A 723 24.09 -24.59 2.35
N ARG A 724 23.22 -23.58 2.42
CA ARG A 724 22.71 -22.84 1.23
C ARG A 724 23.82 -22.17 0.41
N ASP A 725 24.89 -21.73 1.06
CA ASP A 725 26.06 -21.11 0.44
C ASP A 725 26.90 -22.09 -0.39
N LYS A 726 26.70 -23.40 -0.18
CA LYS A 726 27.31 -24.50 -0.95
C LYS A 726 26.41 -25.03 -2.05
N ILE A 727 25.27 -24.40 -2.32
CA ILE A 727 24.35 -24.81 -3.39
C ILE A 727 24.19 -23.67 -4.38
N ILE A 728 24.47 -23.93 -5.65
CA ILE A 728 24.28 -22.95 -6.72
C ILE A 728 23.19 -23.48 -7.66
N VAL A 729 22.11 -22.73 -7.76
CA VAL A 729 21.01 -23.00 -8.69
C VAL A 729 21.16 -22.10 -9.90
N MET A 730 21.31 -22.70 -11.08
CA MET A 730 21.52 -21.99 -12.35
C MET A 730 20.22 -21.71 -13.10
#